data_AF-A0A839P838-F1
#
_entry.id   AF-A0A839P838-F1
#
_cell.length_a   1.000
_cell.length_b   1.000
_cell.length_c   1.000
_cell.angle_alpha   90.00
_cell.angle_beta   90.00
_cell.angle_gamma   90.00
#
_symmetry.space_group_name_H-M   'P 1'
#
loop_
_entity.id
_entity.type
_entity.pdbx_description
1 polymer ?
#
loop_
_entity_poly.entity_id
_entity_poly.type
_entity_poly.pdbx_seq_one_letter_code
_entity_poly.pdbx_strand_id
1 'polypeptide(L)'
;MANAVGNTREQQVTYISGVNADGTLAGQTFATYIGDNPDTYGSASSQFHWGTSNSAGTAGGTLNYAFDPSSNWNAGEQASLVSALDLWSAVANISFQQTYSEGAANIGFTRNAESAAFAGSQSTDHAAGTSVITPPLGGQVIISMDIADTPTATGGHGSLGDFRTGGYGVSTVVHEVGHALGLGHAGPYNNTNTISQQYGPYDNQVSTTMSYFSPHDQLAYPSVVGATNWTSGGLKYYPTTWMPVDIDAIQRLYGAQTSGPLNTAQTFGYNTTITGSLQPYFDFTTNTRPIVTLYGTAASGNTLDLSGSSDAATLNLNGGTYSSAFGMTNNIAIYDRTYIQNAYFGSGNDVVTVSVTRNNTADGGAGQNIAKFSGNRSDYVVSQLDGKTIVTRTGGTDLSAQPVGVASTLSNFQTLQFNDETVAVCYCSGTHIRAVRNDVVAEIVVEDLRVGDLAVTASGAFRPIIWIGQRHLARQGRALPHDQQPVRVRVGAFGGGLPIRDLFLSPGHPVLIGADADSEGGVLVPVMCLINGTTIIREPRTSVTYWHVELDSHDILLAEGLPAESYIDGGDRAFFVETSDHALQNPDFVPTGWDARCRPVAIDGRVVQAERVRLDAVFAGTLNAQCAWDEGAVFDACAS
;
A
#
# COMPACT_ATOMS: atom_id res chain seq x y z
N MET A 1 -5.27 -5.82 40.09
CA MET A 1 -5.06 -5.39 38.69
C MET A 1 -3.62 -4.93 38.52
N ALA A 2 -2.81 -5.64 37.73
CA ALA A 2 -1.37 -5.36 37.62
C ALA A 2 -0.80 -5.36 36.17
N ASN A 3 -1.53 -5.74 35.12
CA ASN A 3 -0.88 -6.04 33.83
C ASN A 3 -1.46 -5.38 32.56
N ALA A 4 -2.22 -4.29 32.66
CA ALA A 4 -2.66 -3.55 31.45
C ALA A 4 -1.49 -2.82 30.74
N VAL A 5 -0.34 -2.64 31.39
CA VAL A 5 0.84 -1.97 30.83
C VAL A 5 1.98 -2.99 30.73
N GLY A 6 1.99 -3.78 29.66
CA GLY A 6 3.09 -4.73 29.41
C GLY A 6 2.75 -6.01 28.64
N ASN A 7 1.47 -6.27 28.33
CA ASN A 7 1.10 -7.51 27.64
C ASN A 7 1.50 -7.50 26.16
N THR A 8 2.31 -8.49 25.78
CA THR A 8 2.84 -8.75 24.43
C THR A 8 1.86 -9.57 23.58
N ARG A 9 2.05 -9.56 22.25
CA ARG A 9 1.29 -10.42 21.32
C ARG A 9 1.36 -11.89 21.73
N GLU A 10 2.52 -12.37 22.17
CA GLU A 10 2.72 -13.77 22.60
C GLU A 10 1.91 -14.12 23.85
N GLN A 11 1.77 -13.20 24.82
CA GLN A 11 0.90 -13.42 25.97
C GLN A 11 -0.57 -13.52 25.56
N GLN A 12 -1.00 -12.71 24.59
CA GLN A 12 -2.35 -12.81 24.04
C GLN A 12 -2.58 -14.15 23.32
N VAL A 13 -1.62 -14.60 22.52
CA VAL A 13 -1.65 -15.92 21.86
C VAL A 13 -1.78 -17.02 22.90
N THR A 14 -0.95 -16.99 23.94
CA THR A 14 -0.99 -17.95 25.05
C THR A 14 -2.34 -17.94 25.77
N TYR A 15 -2.92 -16.77 26.01
CA TYR A 15 -4.20 -16.63 26.69
C TYR A 15 -5.35 -17.26 25.89
N ILE A 16 -5.41 -16.98 24.58
CA ILE A 16 -6.46 -17.45 23.68
C ILE A 16 -6.29 -18.94 23.38
N SER A 17 -5.07 -19.41 23.12
CA SER A 17 -4.84 -20.81 22.76
C SER A 17 -4.77 -21.74 23.98
N GLY A 18 -4.69 -21.21 25.21
CA GLY A 18 -4.49 -22.00 26.42
C GLY A 18 -3.09 -22.60 26.58
N VAL A 19 -2.14 -22.27 25.68
CA VAL A 19 -0.88 -23.02 25.49
C VAL A 19 0.31 -22.07 25.37
N ASN A 20 1.30 -22.26 26.26
CA ASN A 20 2.58 -21.56 26.23
C ASN A 20 3.37 -21.85 24.96
N ALA A 21 4.36 -21.00 24.63
CA ALA A 21 5.22 -21.19 23.45
C ALA A 21 6.03 -22.50 23.46
N ASP A 22 6.23 -23.11 24.63
CA ASP A 22 6.90 -24.41 24.79
C ASP A 22 5.96 -25.63 24.62
N GLY A 23 4.67 -25.39 24.31
CA GLY A 23 3.67 -26.43 24.10
C GLY A 23 2.98 -26.93 25.38
N THR A 24 3.25 -26.32 26.54
CA THR A 24 2.59 -26.67 27.81
C THR A 24 1.32 -25.85 28.05
N LEU A 25 0.36 -26.40 28.81
CA LEU A 25 -0.85 -25.69 29.22
C LEU A 25 -0.51 -24.51 30.14
N ALA A 26 -1.03 -23.33 29.82
CA ALA A 26 -0.76 -22.12 30.58
C ALA A 26 -1.74 -21.94 31.76
N GLY A 27 -1.24 -21.36 32.86
CA GLY A 27 -1.98 -21.25 34.12
C GLY A 27 -2.95 -20.06 34.21
N GLN A 28 -2.77 -19.01 33.40
CA GLN A 28 -3.64 -17.82 33.36
C GLN A 28 -4.14 -17.60 31.93
N THR A 29 -5.21 -18.29 31.57
CA THR A 29 -5.79 -18.32 30.22
C THR A 29 -7.31 -18.38 30.31
N PHE A 30 -7.99 -18.26 29.17
CA PHE A 30 -9.43 -18.51 29.13
C PHE A 30 -9.79 -19.91 29.65
N ALA A 31 -8.98 -20.94 29.33
CA ALA A 31 -9.24 -22.31 29.72
C ALA A 31 -9.03 -22.62 31.22
N THR A 32 -8.37 -21.73 31.96
CA THR A 32 -8.22 -21.81 33.42
C THR A 32 -9.07 -20.79 34.17
N TYR A 33 -9.74 -19.88 33.47
CA TYR A 33 -10.61 -18.86 34.06
C TYR A 33 -11.87 -19.50 34.66
N ILE A 34 -12.24 -19.10 35.88
CA ILE A 34 -13.37 -19.71 36.61
C ILE A 34 -14.66 -18.87 36.63
N GLY A 35 -14.74 -17.82 35.79
CA GLY A 35 -16.01 -17.08 35.58
C GLY A 35 -16.32 -15.98 36.59
N ASP A 36 -15.35 -15.51 37.38
CA ASP A 36 -15.52 -14.51 38.43
C ASP A 36 -14.98 -13.10 38.09
N ASN A 37 -15.30 -12.11 38.94
CA ASN A 37 -14.83 -10.72 38.84
C ASN A 37 -14.52 -10.15 40.26
N PRO A 38 -13.26 -9.78 40.60
CA PRO A 38 -12.06 -9.85 39.75
C PRO A 38 -11.76 -11.29 39.33
N ASP A 39 -11.09 -11.42 38.19
CA ASP A 39 -10.80 -12.70 37.56
C ASP A 39 -9.84 -13.55 38.41
N THR A 40 -10.20 -14.82 38.61
CA THR A 40 -9.32 -15.83 39.19
C THR A 40 -9.19 -17.05 38.27
N TYR A 41 -8.15 -17.84 38.53
CA TYR A 41 -7.73 -18.93 37.65
C TYR A 41 -7.46 -20.20 38.46
N GLY A 42 -7.91 -21.33 37.93
CA GLY A 42 -7.66 -22.66 38.47
C GLY A 42 -6.23 -23.15 38.21
N SER A 43 -5.85 -24.25 38.88
CA SER A 43 -4.59 -24.96 38.64
C SER A 43 -4.68 -26.03 37.55
N ALA A 44 -5.89 -26.27 37.02
CA ALA A 44 -6.16 -27.15 35.90
C ALA A 44 -6.78 -26.36 34.75
N SER A 45 -6.52 -26.83 33.53
CA SER A 45 -6.95 -26.22 32.27
C SER A 45 -7.88 -27.18 31.55
N SER A 46 -9.01 -26.63 31.10
CA SER A 46 -10.01 -27.31 30.27
C SER A 46 -9.69 -27.24 28.77
N GLN A 47 -8.48 -26.78 28.42
CA GLN A 47 -8.01 -26.62 27.06
C GLN A 47 -8.04 -27.96 26.33
N PHE A 48 -8.49 -27.94 25.07
CA PHE A 48 -8.49 -29.11 24.21
C PHE A 48 -7.81 -28.80 22.87
N HIS A 49 -7.48 -29.86 22.14
CA HIS A 49 -7.16 -29.79 20.72
C HIS A 49 -7.65 -31.07 20.05
N TRP A 50 -7.92 -31.00 18.76
CA TRP A 50 -8.25 -32.17 17.95
C TRP A 50 -7.00 -32.90 17.44
N GLY A 51 -7.12 -34.19 17.18
CA GLY A 51 -6.05 -35.00 16.58
C GLY A 51 -5.83 -36.33 17.31
N THR A 52 -4.95 -37.16 16.75
CA THR A 52 -4.56 -38.45 17.36
C THR A 52 -3.40 -38.31 18.35
N SER A 53 -2.65 -37.22 18.25
CA SER A 53 -1.66 -36.81 19.25
C SER A 53 -2.39 -36.15 20.42
N ASN A 54 -1.77 -36.10 21.60
CA ASN A 54 -2.29 -35.38 22.77
C ASN A 54 -1.41 -34.18 23.11
N SER A 55 -0.95 -33.45 22.11
CA SER A 55 -0.01 -32.33 22.29
C SER A 55 -0.25 -31.25 21.24
N ALA A 56 -0.19 -29.99 21.68
CA ALA A 56 -0.26 -28.84 20.80
C ALA A 56 0.89 -28.83 19.77
N GLY A 57 0.67 -28.08 18.69
CA GLY A 57 1.58 -27.96 17.54
C GLY A 57 1.55 -29.19 16.62
N THR A 58 0.62 -30.12 16.83
CA THR A 58 0.45 -31.31 16.00
C THR A 58 -0.85 -31.23 15.19
N ALA A 59 -0.88 -31.90 14.04
CA ALA A 59 -2.00 -31.78 13.10
C ALA A 59 -3.33 -32.26 13.72
N GLY A 60 -4.41 -31.51 13.44
CA GLY A 60 -5.76 -31.84 13.90
C GLY A 60 -6.41 -33.01 13.15
N GLY A 61 -5.82 -33.40 12.01
CA GLY A 61 -6.37 -34.45 11.14
C GLY A 61 -7.60 -33.97 10.36
N THR A 62 -8.45 -34.92 9.95
CA THR A 62 -9.72 -34.65 9.28
C THR A 62 -10.87 -34.83 10.25
N LEU A 63 -11.59 -33.74 10.51
CA LEU A 63 -12.75 -33.72 11.39
C LEU A 63 -14.04 -33.87 10.61
N ASN A 64 -14.96 -34.66 11.17
CA ASN A 64 -16.30 -34.79 10.64
C ASN A 64 -17.18 -33.64 11.14
N TYR A 65 -17.95 -33.01 10.26
CA TYR A 65 -19.01 -32.09 10.65
C TYR A 65 -20.38 -32.56 10.19
N ALA A 66 -21.44 -32.21 10.94
CA ALA A 66 -22.82 -32.50 10.57
C ALA A 66 -23.74 -31.31 10.89
N PHE A 67 -24.82 -31.20 10.13
CA PHE A 67 -25.92 -30.28 10.40
C PHE A 67 -27.04 -31.06 11.07
N ASP A 68 -27.54 -30.56 12.20
CA ASP A 68 -28.73 -31.12 12.82
C ASP A 68 -29.93 -30.96 11.85
N PRO A 69 -30.59 -32.06 11.44
CA PRO A 69 -31.75 -31.99 10.55
C PRO A 69 -32.90 -31.14 11.09
N SER A 70 -33.04 -31.06 12.42
CA SER A 70 -34.11 -30.29 13.06
C SER A 70 -33.89 -28.77 12.98
N SER A 71 -32.64 -28.37 12.75
CA SER A 71 -32.23 -26.97 12.62
C SER A 71 -32.60 -26.33 11.27
N ASN A 72 -33.04 -27.14 10.30
CA ASN A 72 -33.58 -26.72 9.00
C ASN A 72 -32.70 -25.69 8.26
N TRP A 73 -31.38 -25.84 8.34
CA TRP A 73 -30.44 -24.97 7.63
C TRP A 73 -30.66 -25.03 6.13
N ASN A 74 -30.86 -23.88 5.49
CA ASN A 74 -30.92 -23.81 4.04
C ASN A 74 -29.51 -23.94 3.43
N ALA A 75 -29.44 -24.15 2.11
CA ALA A 75 -28.17 -24.39 1.43
C ALA A 75 -27.17 -23.22 1.54
N GLY A 76 -27.66 -21.98 1.56
CA GLY A 76 -26.81 -20.79 1.73
C GLY A 76 -26.22 -20.71 3.14
N GLU A 77 -27.03 -20.99 4.16
CA GLU A 77 -26.57 -21.03 5.55
C GLU A 77 -25.54 -22.15 5.77
N GLN A 78 -25.81 -23.36 5.23
CA GLN A 78 -24.85 -24.46 5.28
C GLN A 78 -23.53 -24.07 4.59
N ALA A 79 -23.59 -23.41 3.44
CA ALA A 79 -22.39 -22.96 2.73
C ALA A 79 -21.58 -21.95 3.56
N SER A 80 -22.23 -21.01 4.24
CA SER A 80 -21.55 -20.04 5.15
C SER A 80 -20.93 -20.70 6.38
N LEU A 81 -21.61 -21.71 6.95
CA LEU A 81 -21.07 -22.49 8.08
C LEU A 81 -19.83 -23.29 7.66
N VAL A 82 -19.89 -23.96 6.50
CA VAL A 82 -18.75 -24.69 5.94
C VAL A 82 -17.61 -23.74 5.57
N SER A 83 -17.91 -22.56 5.03
CA SER A 83 -16.87 -21.64 4.60
C SER A 83 -15.99 -21.16 5.75
N ALA A 84 -16.52 -21.06 6.98
CA ALA A 84 -15.71 -20.75 8.15
C ALA A 84 -14.79 -21.92 8.58
N LEU A 85 -15.24 -23.18 8.45
CA LEU A 85 -14.38 -24.34 8.65
C LEU A 85 -13.22 -24.34 7.64
N ASP A 86 -13.54 -24.16 6.37
CA ASP A 86 -12.56 -24.12 5.28
C ASP A 86 -11.61 -22.93 5.42
N LEU A 87 -12.12 -21.79 5.89
CA LEU A 87 -11.32 -20.65 6.29
C LEU A 87 -10.26 -21.19 7.26
N TRP A 88 -10.61 -21.63 8.48
CA TRP A 88 -9.63 -22.05 9.49
C TRP A 88 -8.63 -23.11 8.98
N SER A 89 -9.07 -24.04 8.13
CA SER A 89 -8.22 -25.06 7.49
C SER A 89 -7.13 -24.47 6.57
N ALA A 90 -7.32 -23.25 6.05
CA ALA A 90 -6.38 -22.60 5.15
C ALA A 90 -5.16 -22.02 5.88
N VAL A 91 -5.21 -21.85 7.21
CA VAL A 91 -4.10 -21.35 8.03
C VAL A 91 -3.57 -22.37 9.04
N ALA A 92 -4.34 -23.39 9.38
CA ALA A 92 -3.99 -24.42 10.36
C ALA A 92 -3.98 -25.82 9.74
N ASN A 93 -3.14 -26.73 10.23
CA ASN A 93 -3.07 -28.11 9.74
C ASN A 93 -4.21 -28.98 10.29
N ILE A 94 -5.43 -28.65 9.84
CA ILE A 94 -6.69 -29.33 10.13
C ILE A 94 -7.54 -29.31 8.87
N SER A 95 -8.40 -30.30 8.69
CA SER A 95 -9.30 -30.39 7.53
C SER A 95 -10.67 -30.89 7.97
N PHE A 96 -11.68 -30.69 7.11
CA PHE A 96 -13.06 -30.98 7.45
C PHE A 96 -13.74 -31.78 6.35
N GLN A 97 -14.61 -32.71 6.75
CA GLN A 97 -15.46 -33.45 5.83
C GLN A 97 -16.86 -33.60 6.40
N GLN A 98 -17.87 -33.51 5.55
CA GLN A 98 -19.26 -33.68 6.00
C GLN A 98 -19.53 -35.15 6.33
N THR A 99 -20.25 -35.39 7.41
CA THR A 99 -20.92 -36.66 7.71
C THR A 99 -22.42 -36.41 7.89
N TYR A 100 -23.22 -37.43 7.57
CA TYR A 100 -24.67 -37.41 7.80
C TYR A 100 -25.07 -38.20 9.06
N SER A 101 -24.08 -38.68 9.81
CA SER A 101 -24.28 -39.33 11.11
C SER A 101 -23.88 -38.38 12.22
N GLU A 102 -24.85 -37.78 12.92
CA GLU A 102 -24.61 -36.82 14.00
C GLU A 102 -23.69 -37.38 15.10
N GLY A 103 -23.86 -38.66 15.47
CA GLY A 103 -23.00 -39.32 16.45
C GLY A 103 -21.56 -39.60 16.00
N ALA A 104 -21.24 -39.35 14.72
CA ALA A 104 -19.90 -39.45 14.17
C ALA A 104 -19.27 -38.07 13.89
N ALA A 105 -20.01 -36.98 14.13
CA ALA A 105 -19.56 -35.62 13.90
C ALA A 105 -18.73 -35.11 15.08
N ASN A 106 -17.54 -34.61 14.78
CA ASN A 106 -16.72 -33.86 15.73
C ASN A 106 -17.26 -32.45 15.93
N ILE A 107 -17.84 -31.85 14.90
CA ILE A 107 -18.48 -30.53 14.96
C ILE A 107 -19.94 -30.66 14.51
N GLY A 108 -20.87 -30.42 15.42
CA GLY A 108 -22.30 -30.36 15.11
C GLY A 108 -22.78 -28.92 15.00
N PHE A 109 -23.59 -28.61 13.99
CA PHE A 109 -24.24 -27.31 13.83
C PHE A 109 -25.73 -27.38 14.16
N THR A 110 -26.14 -26.65 15.18
CA THR A 110 -27.54 -26.56 15.63
C THR A 110 -28.05 -25.12 15.61
N ARG A 111 -29.34 -24.92 15.36
CA ARG A 111 -30.00 -23.61 15.47
C ARG A 111 -30.66 -23.49 16.83
N ASN A 112 -30.45 -22.37 17.53
CA ASN A 112 -31.19 -22.04 18.74
C ASN A 112 -32.21 -20.92 18.50
N ALA A 113 -32.97 -20.57 19.54
CA ALA A 113 -33.96 -19.49 19.53
C ALA A 113 -33.69 -18.48 20.68
N GLU A 114 -32.45 -18.42 21.14
CA GLU A 114 -32.04 -17.70 22.35
C GLU A 114 -31.31 -16.39 22.05
N SER A 115 -31.33 -15.94 20.80
CA SER A 115 -30.65 -14.71 20.41
C SER A 115 -29.15 -14.73 20.73
N ALA A 116 -28.54 -15.92 20.63
CA ALA A 116 -27.19 -16.19 21.06
C ALA A 116 -26.45 -17.09 20.07
N ALA A 117 -25.13 -16.97 20.07
CA ALA A 117 -24.20 -17.88 19.41
C ALA A 117 -23.19 -18.37 20.46
N PHE A 118 -22.95 -19.68 20.48
CA PHE A 118 -21.96 -20.30 21.35
C PHE A 118 -21.49 -21.64 20.81
N ALA A 119 -20.24 -22.00 21.09
CA ALA A 119 -19.73 -23.35 20.97
C ALA A 119 -19.62 -24.01 22.35
N GLY A 120 -20.15 -25.22 22.47
CA GLY A 120 -20.17 -25.97 23.73
C GLY A 120 -19.55 -27.36 23.58
N SER A 121 -18.63 -27.68 24.49
CA SER A 121 -18.10 -29.03 24.66
C SER A 121 -17.75 -29.30 26.11
N GLN A 122 -17.60 -30.59 26.45
CA GLN A 122 -16.96 -31.00 27.69
C GLN A 122 -15.51 -31.36 27.41
N SER A 123 -14.61 -30.98 28.29
CA SER A 123 -13.18 -31.26 28.17
C SER A 123 -12.69 -32.06 29.37
N THR A 124 -11.55 -32.73 29.21
CA THR A 124 -10.83 -33.31 30.34
C THR A 124 -9.88 -32.26 30.90
N ASP A 125 -9.97 -32.01 32.20
CA ASP A 125 -9.05 -31.08 32.86
C ASP A 125 -7.67 -31.70 33.01
N HIS A 126 -6.65 -30.94 32.64
CA HIS A 126 -5.25 -31.30 32.82
C HIS A 126 -4.52 -30.23 33.65
N ALA A 127 -3.55 -30.62 34.46
CA ALA A 127 -2.82 -29.67 35.30
C ALA A 127 -2.06 -28.64 34.44
N ALA A 128 -2.10 -27.36 34.83
CA ALA A 128 -1.29 -26.34 34.17
C ALA A 128 0.21 -26.73 34.22
N GLY A 129 0.92 -26.49 33.11
CA GLY A 129 2.32 -26.88 32.91
C GLY A 129 2.54 -28.25 32.27
N THR A 130 1.49 -29.06 32.07
CA THR A 130 1.59 -30.31 31.30
C THR A 130 1.57 -30.05 29.79
N SER A 131 2.14 -30.96 28.99
CA SER A 131 2.03 -30.97 27.52
C SER A 131 0.88 -31.85 27.00
N VAL A 132 0.11 -32.45 27.92
CA VAL A 132 -1.04 -33.31 27.58
C VAL A 132 -2.28 -32.45 27.32
N ILE A 133 -2.75 -32.48 26.09
CA ILE A 133 -3.95 -31.76 25.63
C ILE A 133 -4.78 -32.75 24.83
N THR A 134 -5.89 -33.20 25.36
CA THR A 134 -6.72 -34.24 24.73
C THR A 134 -7.87 -33.64 23.93
N PRO A 135 -8.46 -34.39 22.98
CA PRO A 135 -9.73 -34.01 22.37
C PRO A 135 -10.86 -33.82 23.39
N PRO A 136 -11.93 -33.10 23.01
CA PRO A 136 -13.14 -32.97 23.82
C PRO A 136 -13.72 -34.33 24.23
N LEU A 137 -14.26 -34.41 25.44
CA LEU A 137 -15.03 -35.55 25.92
C LEU A 137 -16.24 -35.79 25.01
N GLY A 138 -16.51 -37.07 24.72
CA GLY A 138 -17.54 -37.45 23.76
C GLY A 138 -17.14 -37.25 22.29
N GLY A 139 -15.98 -36.65 22.02
CA GLY A 139 -15.46 -36.47 20.66
C GLY A 139 -16.24 -35.47 19.82
N GLN A 140 -17.00 -34.57 20.45
CA GLN A 140 -17.90 -33.62 19.78
C GLN A 140 -17.90 -32.24 20.45
N VAL A 141 -17.95 -31.19 19.62
CA VAL A 141 -18.33 -29.82 19.98
C VAL A 141 -19.60 -29.47 19.21
N ILE A 142 -20.55 -28.79 19.87
CA ILE A 142 -21.75 -28.26 19.22
C ILE A 142 -21.60 -26.75 19.07
N ILE A 143 -21.71 -26.25 17.84
CA ILE A 143 -21.88 -24.83 17.53
C ILE A 143 -23.38 -24.58 17.41
N SER A 144 -23.90 -23.74 18.30
CA SER A 144 -25.32 -23.38 18.37
C SER A 144 -25.49 -21.89 18.12
N MET A 145 -26.34 -21.51 17.16
CA MET A 145 -26.53 -20.09 16.82
C MET A 145 -27.96 -19.72 16.46
N ASP A 146 -28.34 -18.48 16.75
CA ASP A 146 -29.54 -17.82 16.22
C ASP A 146 -29.20 -16.90 15.03
N ILE A 147 -29.85 -17.15 13.89
CA ILE A 147 -29.78 -16.28 12.71
C ILE A 147 -31.11 -15.55 12.58
N ALA A 148 -31.10 -14.23 12.66
CA ALA A 148 -32.19 -13.41 12.17
C ALA A 148 -31.75 -12.59 10.95
N ASP A 149 -32.57 -12.58 9.90
CA ASP A 149 -32.34 -11.84 8.65
C ASP A 149 -32.26 -10.31 8.84
N THR A 150 -32.64 -9.81 10.02
CA THR A 150 -32.43 -8.42 10.45
C THR A 150 -31.86 -8.42 11.87
N PRO A 151 -30.82 -7.62 12.19
CA PRO A 151 -30.42 -7.38 13.57
C PRO A 151 -31.57 -6.69 14.30
N THR A 152 -32.43 -7.43 14.98
CA THR A 152 -33.50 -6.83 15.79
C THR A 152 -32.90 -6.35 17.10
N ALA A 153 -33.57 -5.39 17.75
CA ALA A 153 -33.27 -4.99 19.13
C ALA A 153 -33.40 -6.15 20.16
N THR A 154 -33.73 -7.36 19.71
CA THR A 154 -33.85 -8.60 20.48
C THR A 154 -33.01 -9.76 19.92
N GLY A 155 -31.90 -9.47 19.22
CA GLY A 155 -30.69 -10.30 19.27
C GLY A 155 -30.50 -11.43 18.24
N GLY A 156 -30.75 -11.20 16.96
CA GLY A 156 -30.14 -12.05 15.92
C GLY A 156 -28.71 -11.63 15.59
N HIS A 157 -27.81 -12.58 15.30
CA HIS A 157 -26.41 -12.31 14.90
C HIS A 157 -26.27 -11.86 13.42
N GLY A 158 -27.37 -11.53 12.74
CA GLY A 158 -27.37 -11.17 11.31
C GLY A 158 -27.24 -12.39 10.39
N SER A 159 -27.32 -12.17 9.08
CA SER A 159 -27.23 -13.25 8.08
C SER A 159 -25.80 -13.81 7.99
N LEU A 160 -25.64 -15.14 8.07
CA LEU A 160 -24.32 -15.81 8.10
C LEU A 160 -23.49 -15.63 6.83
N GLY A 161 -24.11 -15.24 5.72
CA GLY A 161 -23.45 -15.00 4.44
C GLY A 161 -23.40 -13.52 4.05
N ASP A 162 -23.70 -12.60 4.98
CA ASP A 162 -23.69 -11.18 4.68
C ASP A 162 -22.28 -10.59 4.69
N PHE A 163 -21.65 -10.56 3.51
CA PHE A 163 -20.37 -9.88 3.27
C PHE A 163 -20.53 -8.39 2.91
N ARG A 164 -21.76 -7.89 2.76
CA ARG A 164 -22.02 -6.57 2.15
C ARG A 164 -22.52 -5.53 3.15
N THR A 165 -23.30 -5.93 4.14
CA THR A 165 -24.02 -5.04 5.05
C THR A 165 -23.64 -5.22 6.52
N GLY A 166 -22.33 -5.34 6.77
CA GLY A 166 -21.74 -5.25 8.11
C GLY A 166 -20.88 -6.45 8.50
N GLY A 167 -21.15 -7.65 7.96
CA GLY A 167 -20.28 -8.81 8.21
C GLY A 167 -20.41 -9.44 9.61
N TYR A 168 -21.35 -8.99 10.46
CA TYR A 168 -21.44 -9.48 11.84
C TYR A 168 -21.77 -10.99 11.91
N GLY A 169 -22.71 -11.47 11.10
CA GLY A 169 -23.04 -12.90 11.05
C GLY A 169 -21.86 -13.75 10.62
N VAL A 170 -21.12 -13.33 9.58
CA VAL A 170 -19.88 -13.99 9.14
C VAL A 170 -18.85 -14.00 10.28
N SER A 171 -18.65 -12.87 10.96
CA SER A 171 -17.72 -12.73 12.09
C SER A 171 -18.06 -13.70 13.23
N THR A 172 -19.34 -13.82 13.57
CA THR A 172 -19.83 -14.76 14.59
C THR A 172 -19.54 -16.21 14.21
N VAL A 173 -19.77 -16.63 12.96
CA VAL A 173 -19.42 -18.02 12.57
C VAL A 173 -17.92 -18.27 12.72
N VAL A 174 -17.08 -17.34 12.26
CA VAL A 174 -15.62 -17.48 12.35
C VAL A 174 -15.18 -17.58 13.82
N HIS A 175 -15.80 -16.79 14.70
CA HIS A 175 -15.58 -16.82 16.16
C HIS A 175 -15.97 -18.17 16.78
N GLU A 176 -17.20 -18.65 16.55
CA GLU A 176 -17.67 -19.92 17.14
C GLU A 176 -16.91 -21.13 16.62
N VAL A 177 -16.51 -21.12 15.35
CA VAL A 177 -15.61 -22.16 14.82
C VAL A 177 -14.25 -22.08 15.53
N GLY A 178 -13.73 -20.89 15.82
CA GLY A 178 -12.53 -20.73 16.64
C GLY A 178 -12.65 -21.43 18.00
N HIS A 179 -13.77 -21.25 18.69
CA HIS A 179 -14.06 -21.98 19.93
C HIS A 179 -14.16 -23.49 19.73
N ALA A 180 -14.82 -23.95 18.66
CA ALA A 180 -14.89 -25.38 18.36
C ALA A 180 -13.55 -26.03 18.02
N LEU A 181 -12.55 -25.21 17.68
CA LEU A 181 -11.17 -25.63 17.48
C LEU A 181 -10.29 -25.43 18.72
N GLY A 182 -10.85 -24.95 19.82
CA GLY A 182 -10.18 -24.83 21.12
C GLY A 182 -9.64 -23.43 21.43
N LEU A 183 -9.97 -22.40 20.67
CA LEU A 183 -9.60 -21.03 21.06
C LEU A 183 -10.56 -20.51 22.14
N GLY A 184 -10.05 -19.76 23.10
CA GLY A 184 -10.84 -19.02 24.09
C GLY A 184 -11.10 -17.58 23.67
N HIS A 185 -11.86 -16.85 24.50
CA HIS A 185 -11.95 -15.39 24.34
C HIS A 185 -10.60 -14.72 24.61
N ALA A 186 -10.46 -13.49 24.10
CA ALA A 186 -9.23 -12.70 24.26
C ALA A 186 -9.02 -12.13 25.67
N GLY A 187 -9.99 -12.28 26.57
CA GLY A 187 -9.85 -11.93 27.99
C GLY A 187 -10.81 -12.70 28.89
N PRO A 188 -10.74 -12.46 30.22
CA PRO A 188 -11.54 -13.18 31.22
C PRO A 188 -12.99 -12.70 31.26
N TYR A 189 -13.72 -12.95 30.17
CA TYR A 189 -15.13 -12.64 30.00
C TYR A 189 -15.80 -13.71 29.12
N ASN A 190 -17.12 -13.85 29.22
CA ASN A 190 -17.87 -14.86 28.44
C ASN A 190 -19.17 -14.37 27.81
N ASN A 191 -19.93 -13.51 28.51
CA ASN A 191 -21.21 -12.98 27.99
C ASN A 191 -21.21 -11.46 27.84
N THR A 192 -20.44 -10.77 28.70
CA THR A 192 -20.31 -9.33 28.72
C THR A 192 -18.88 -9.00 29.08
N ASN A 193 -18.32 -7.95 28.48
CA ASN A 193 -17.01 -7.42 28.80
C ASN A 193 -17.14 -6.08 29.54
N THR A 194 -16.32 -5.89 30.58
CA THR A 194 -16.07 -4.56 31.18
C THR A 194 -14.62 -4.17 30.93
N ILE A 195 -14.31 -2.86 31.01
CA ILE A 195 -12.94 -2.34 30.84
C ILE A 195 -11.94 -3.07 31.76
N SER A 196 -12.34 -3.44 32.99
CA SER A 196 -11.46 -4.13 33.93
C SER A 196 -11.08 -5.55 33.50
N GLN A 197 -11.83 -6.14 32.57
CA GLN A 197 -11.60 -7.46 32.00
C GLN A 197 -10.83 -7.41 30.66
N GLN A 198 -10.48 -6.23 30.14
CA GLN A 198 -9.64 -6.15 28.95
C GLN A 198 -8.24 -6.66 29.29
N TYR A 199 -7.83 -7.78 28.70
CA TYR A 199 -6.62 -8.47 29.11
C TYR A 199 -5.35 -7.67 28.79
N GLY A 200 -5.32 -6.98 27.63
CA GLY A 200 -4.17 -6.18 27.22
C GLY A 200 -4.40 -5.45 25.90
N PRO A 201 -3.36 -4.83 25.31
CA PRO A 201 -3.48 -4.02 24.09
C PRO A 201 -3.73 -4.84 22.81
N TYR A 202 -3.73 -6.17 22.90
CA TYR A 202 -4.11 -7.10 21.83
C TYR A 202 -5.48 -7.76 22.07
N ASP A 203 -6.15 -7.44 23.18
CA ASP A 203 -7.55 -7.82 23.42
C ASP A 203 -8.46 -6.79 22.75
N ASN A 204 -8.57 -6.92 21.42
CA ASN A 204 -9.43 -6.13 20.55
C ASN A 204 -9.65 -6.82 19.21
N GLN A 205 -10.75 -6.48 18.56
CA GLN A 205 -11.12 -7.02 17.24
C GLN A 205 -10.14 -6.69 16.12
N VAL A 206 -9.31 -5.65 16.25
CA VAL A 206 -8.21 -5.39 15.29
C VAL A 206 -7.15 -6.49 15.35
N SER A 207 -6.95 -7.11 16.52
CA SER A 207 -5.93 -8.13 16.75
C SER A 207 -6.45 -9.56 16.64
N THR A 208 -7.67 -9.82 17.12
CA THR A 208 -8.29 -11.15 17.24
C THR A 208 -9.81 -11.07 17.12
N THR A 209 -10.41 -11.95 16.32
CA THR A 209 -11.87 -12.09 16.25
C THR A 209 -12.46 -12.66 17.53
N MET A 210 -11.64 -13.20 18.44
CA MET A 210 -12.05 -13.74 19.74
C MET A 210 -12.29 -12.67 20.81
N SER A 211 -12.09 -11.38 20.48
CA SER A 211 -12.32 -10.26 21.39
C SER A 211 -13.73 -9.68 21.30
N TYR A 212 -14.26 -9.27 22.44
CA TYR A 212 -15.51 -8.50 22.53
C TYR A 212 -15.29 -6.98 22.48
N PHE A 213 -14.04 -6.52 22.47
CA PHE A 213 -13.73 -5.08 22.35
C PHE A 213 -13.61 -4.69 20.89
N SER A 214 -14.59 -3.91 20.43
CA SER A 214 -14.69 -3.45 19.05
C SER A 214 -14.08 -2.05 18.88
N PRO A 215 -13.50 -1.70 17.71
CA PRO A 215 -13.11 -0.31 17.42
C PRO A 215 -14.32 0.65 17.39
N HIS A 216 -15.55 0.13 17.47
CA HIS A 216 -16.79 0.90 17.55
C HIS A 216 -17.18 1.31 18.99
N ASP A 217 -16.50 0.77 20.01
CA ASP A 217 -16.86 0.96 21.41
C ASP A 217 -16.24 2.24 22.00
N GLN A 218 -16.96 2.86 22.95
CA GLN A 218 -16.52 4.08 23.65
C GLN A 218 -15.83 3.80 25.00
N LEU A 219 -15.86 2.55 25.45
CA LEU A 219 -15.24 2.07 26.69
C LEU A 219 -13.89 1.44 26.34
N ALA A 220 -12.86 1.67 27.18
CA ALA A 220 -11.42 1.59 26.87
C ALA A 220 -11.00 0.68 25.69
N TYR A 221 -10.35 1.30 24.69
CA TYR A 221 -9.81 0.65 23.49
C TYR A 221 -8.49 1.31 23.04
N PRO A 222 -7.32 0.91 23.58
CA PRO A 222 -6.02 1.25 22.98
C PRO A 222 -5.45 0.07 22.19
N SER A 223 -5.41 0.21 20.86
CA SER A 223 -4.79 -0.76 19.95
C SER A 223 -3.32 -0.43 19.68
N VAL A 224 -2.47 -1.45 19.51
CA VAL A 224 -1.07 -1.29 19.07
C VAL A 224 -0.92 -0.71 17.66
N VAL A 225 -2.00 -0.72 16.88
CA VAL A 225 -2.06 -0.17 15.50
C VAL A 225 -2.52 1.30 15.50
N GLY A 226 -2.94 1.82 16.65
CA GLY A 226 -3.46 3.19 16.78
C GLY A 226 -4.95 3.31 16.49
N ALA A 227 -5.39 4.54 16.22
CA ALA A 227 -6.80 4.85 15.97
C ALA A 227 -7.34 4.08 14.77
N THR A 228 -8.50 3.43 14.93
CA THR A 228 -9.12 2.55 13.94
C THR A 228 -10.58 2.93 13.80
N ASN A 229 -11.11 2.89 12.57
CA ASN A 229 -12.52 3.14 12.29
C ASN A 229 -13.00 2.21 11.18
N TRP A 230 -13.95 1.36 11.52
CA TRP A 230 -14.58 0.40 10.61
C TRP A 230 -16.03 0.77 10.27
N THR A 231 -16.33 2.07 10.28
CA THR A 231 -17.63 2.61 9.92
C THR A 231 -17.55 3.23 8.53
N SER A 232 -18.45 2.84 7.63
CA SER A 232 -18.55 3.38 6.27
C SER A 232 -20.02 3.57 5.90
N GLY A 233 -20.39 4.73 5.37
CA GLY A 233 -21.78 5.04 5.03
C GLY A 233 -22.77 5.00 6.22
N GLY A 234 -22.29 5.22 7.44
CA GLY A 234 -23.10 5.14 8.66
C GLY A 234 -23.33 3.72 9.20
N LEU A 235 -22.80 2.69 8.55
CA LEU A 235 -22.86 1.29 8.98
C LEU A 235 -21.54 0.86 9.61
N LYS A 236 -21.63 0.04 10.66
CA LYS A 236 -20.49 -0.60 11.33
C LYS A 236 -20.17 -1.93 10.64
N TYR A 237 -18.90 -2.17 10.37
CA TYR A 237 -18.41 -3.42 9.79
C TYR A 237 -17.58 -4.21 10.80
N TYR A 238 -17.53 -5.53 10.63
CA TYR A 238 -16.86 -6.49 11.50
C TYR A 238 -15.88 -7.38 10.72
N PRO A 239 -14.87 -7.97 11.39
CA PRO A 239 -13.93 -8.89 10.77
C PRO A 239 -14.64 -10.06 10.12
N THR A 240 -14.35 -10.29 8.84
CA THR A 240 -14.89 -11.43 8.09
C THR A 240 -13.92 -12.59 8.03
N THR A 241 -12.66 -12.40 8.40
CA THR A 241 -11.65 -13.46 8.53
C THR A 241 -11.13 -13.55 9.95
N TRP A 242 -10.25 -14.51 10.22
CA TRP A 242 -9.29 -14.36 11.31
C TRP A 242 -8.57 -13.01 11.26
N MET A 243 -8.08 -12.61 12.42
CA MET A 243 -7.16 -11.52 12.63
C MET A 243 -5.76 -12.07 13.00
N PRO A 244 -4.68 -11.28 12.98
CA PRO A 244 -3.32 -11.84 13.05
C PRO A 244 -3.02 -12.71 14.28
N VAL A 245 -3.60 -12.39 15.44
CA VAL A 245 -3.41 -13.18 16.67
C VAL A 245 -4.15 -14.51 16.61
N ASP A 246 -5.29 -14.58 15.91
CA ASP A 246 -6.04 -15.82 15.71
C ASP A 246 -5.21 -16.84 14.92
N ILE A 247 -4.49 -16.38 13.89
CA ILE A 247 -3.60 -17.21 13.09
C ILE A 247 -2.48 -17.79 13.96
N ASP A 248 -1.87 -16.99 14.83
CA ASP A 248 -0.82 -17.46 15.72
C ASP A 248 -1.36 -18.48 16.75
N ALA A 249 -2.52 -18.21 17.34
CA ALA A 249 -3.15 -19.05 18.34
C ALA A 249 -3.60 -20.40 17.75
N ILE A 250 -4.19 -20.41 16.56
CA ILE A 250 -4.60 -21.67 15.93
C ILE A 250 -3.39 -22.48 15.45
N GLN A 251 -2.34 -21.82 14.96
CA GLN A 251 -1.08 -22.50 14.61
C GLN A 251 -0.32 -22.99 15.85
N ARG A 252 -0.50 -22.39 17.02
CA ARG A 252 0.00 -22.93 18.29
C ARG A 252 -0.63 -24.29 18.58
N LEU A 253 -1.91 -24.47 18.30
CA LEU A 253 -2.61 -25.74 18.52
C LEU A 253 -2.31 -26.77 17.44
N TYR A 254 -2.33 -26.38 16.17
CA TYR A 254 -2.37 -27.33 15.05
C TYR A 254 -1.15 -27.30 14.12
N GLY A 255 -0.26 -26.32 14.27
CA GLY A 255 0.75 -26.02 13.26
C GLY A 255 0.18 -25.34 12.01
N ALA A 256 1.05 -24.76 11.19
CA ALA A 256 0.65 -24.07 9.97
C ALA A 256 0.21 -25.03 8.86
N GLN A 257 -0.79 -24.61 8.08
CA GLN A 257 -1.15 -25.27 6.83
C GLN A 257 -0.01 -25.14 5.81
N THR A 258 0.37 -26.25 5.18
CA THR A 258 1.49 -26.30 4.21
C THR A 258 1.06 -26.73 2.80
N SER A 259 -0.18 -27.16 2.62
CA SER A 259 -0.68 -27.76 1.37
C SER A 259 -2.08 -27.28 0.95
N GLY A 260 -2.46 -26.08 1.36
CA GLY A 260 -3.75 -25.45 1.07
C GLY A 260 -3.71 -24.38 -0.04
N PRO A 261 -4.87 -23.81 -0.39
CA PRO A 261 -5.01 -22.84 -1.49
C PRO A 261 -4.18 -21.56 -1.28
N LEU A 262 -3.99 -21.12 -0.03
CA LEU A 262 -3.22 -19.94 0.34
C LEU A 262 -1.69 -20.18 0.40
N ASN A 263 -1.23 -21.42 0.10
CA ASN A 263 0.20 -21.71 -0.01
C ASN A 263 0.77 -21.45 -1.42
N THR A 264 -0.09 -21.15 -2.38
CA THR A 264 0.28 -20.70 -3.73
C THR A 264 -0.01 -19.21 -3.90
N ALA A 265 0.54 -18.58 -4.94
CA ALA A 265 0.34 -17.15 -5.18
C ALA A 265 -1.14 -16.85 -5.43
N GLN A 266 -1.69 -15.88 -4.69
CA GLN A 266 -3.10 -15.49 -4.79
C GLN A 266 -3.27 -13.99 -5.06
N THR A 267 -4.33 -13.64 -5.77
CA THR A 267 -4.86 -12.29 -5.83
C THR A 267 -5.99 -12.16 -4.80
N PHE A 268 -5.83 -11.23 -3.87
CA PHE A 268 -6.84 -10.78 -2.93
C PHE A 268 -7.47 -9.50 -3.50
N GLY A 269 -8.80 -9.41 -3.55
CA GLY A 269 -9.51 -8.19 -3.98
C GLY A 269 -10.39 -8.35 -5.21
N TYR A 270 -10.52 -7.31 -6.03
CA TYR A 270 -11.51 -7.23 -7.12
C TYR A 270 -11.35 -8.30 -8.22
N ASN A 271 -10.12 -8.74 -8.50
CA ASN A 271 -9.83 -9.80 -9.48
C ASN A 271 -9.29 -11.04 -8.78
N THR A 272 -9.95 -11.47 -7.70
CA THR A 272 -9.42 -12.56 -6.87
C THR A 272 -9.23 -13.85 -7.66
N THR A 273 -8.12 -14.54 -7.40
CA THR A 273 -7.86 -15.90 -7.91
C THR A 273 -8.27 -16.98 -6.91
N ILE A 274 -8.71 -16.59 -5.71
CA ILE A 274 -9.18 -17.49 -4.67
C ILE A 274 -10.55 -18.01 -5.09
N THR A 275 -10.74 -19.33 -5.00
CA THR A 275 -11.95 -20.01 -5.46
C THR A 275 -12.58 -20.81 -4.33
N GLY A 276 -13.78 -21.34 -4.60
CA GLY A 276 -14.51 -22.17 -3.64
C GLY A 276 -15.03 -21.37 -2.45
N SER A 277 -15.14 -22.03 -1.31
CA SER A 277 -15.70 -21.46 -0.07
C SER A 277 -14.89 -20.29 0.49
N LEU A 278 -13.61 -20.14 0.12
CA LEU A 278 -12.77 -19.02 0.54
C LEU A 278 -13.01 -17.74 -0.28
N GLN A 279 -13.54 -17.87 -1.50
CA GLN A 279 -13.68 -16.73 -2.42
C GLN A 279 -14.45 -15.55 -1.79
N PRO A 280 -15.62 -15.73 -1.14
CA PRO A 280 -16.42 -14.59 -0.66
C PRO A 280 -15.70 -13.69 0.34
N TYR A 281 -14.74 -14.22 1.12
CA TYR A 281 -13.95 -13.44 2.07
C TYR A 281 -13.02 -12.44 1.39
N PHE A 282 -12.45 -12.82 0.24
CA PHE A 282 -11.37 -12.10 -0.43
C PHE A 282 -11.75 -11.52 -1.80
N ASP A 283 -12.96 -11.78 -2.28
CA ASP A 283 -13.54 -11.15 -3.46
C ASP A 283 -14.19 -9.81 -3.06
N PHE A 284 -13.56 -8.69 -3.42
CA PHE A 284 -14.06 -7.37 -3.01
C PHE A 284 -15.26 -6.87 -3.83
N THR A 285 -15.72 -7.64 -4.82
CA THR A 285 -17.06 -7.44 -5.41
C THR A 285 -18.17 -8.04 -4.55
N THR A 286 -17.83 -8.99 -3.69
CA THR A 286 -18.74 -9.65 -2.74
C THR A 286 -18.59 -9.07 -1.34
N ASN A 287 -17.36 -9.03 -0.82
CA ASN A 287 -16.99 -8.37 0.43
C ASN A 287 -16.64 -6.92 0.18
N THR A 288 -17.66 -6.07 0.06
CA THR A 288 -17.53 -4.69 -0.44
C THR A 288 -16.89 -3.74 0.57
N ARG A 289 -16.80 -4.12 1.84
CA ARG A 289 -16.16 -3.36 2.92
C ARG A 289 -15.34 -4.33 3.80
N PRO A 290 -14.26 -4.89 3.24
CA PRO A 290 -13.54 -5.98 3.87
C PRO A 290 -12.80 -5.50 5.12
N ILE A 291 -13.03 -6.22 6.22
CA ILE A 291 -12.14 -6.25 7.37
C ILE A 291 -11.52 -7.64 7.41
N VAL A 292 -10.28 -7.73 6.96
CA VAL A 292 -9.63 -8.99 6.63
C VAL A 292 -8.15 -8.99 7.00
N THR A 293 -7.63 -10.18 7.25
CA THR A 293 -6.19 -10.44 7.31
C THR A 293 -5.76 -11.28 6.12
N LEU A 294 -4.85 -10.73 5.33
CA LEU A 294 -4.27 -11.40 4.17
C LEU A 294 -3.21 -12.41 4.66
N TYR A 295 -3.49 -13.69 4.42
CA TYR A 295 -2.57 -14.79 4.65
C TYR A 295 -2.21 -15.47 3.33
N GLY A 296 -0.94 -15.45 2.96
CA GLY A 296 -0.45 -16.14 1.77
C GLY A 296 1.03 -16.48 1.92
N THR A 297 1.39 -17.76 1.80
CA THR A 297 2.77 -18.22 2.08
C THR A 297 3.64 -18.34 0.82
N ALA A 298 3.10 -18.00 -0.35
CA ALA A 298 3.88 -17.98 -1.57
C ALA A 298 5.06 -17.01 -1.44
N ALA A 299 6.24 -17.44 -1.92
CA ALA A 299 7.45 -16.62 -1.85
C ALA A 299 7.37 -15.36 -2.73
N SER A 300 6.50 -15.37 -3.74
CA SER A 300 6.26 -14.30 -4.70
C SER A 300 4.85 -14.44 -5.30
N GLY A 301 4.39 -13.39 -6.00
CA GLY A 301 3.17 -13.41 -6.82
C GLY A 301 1.87 -13.06 -6.10
N ASN A 302 1.83 -13.00 -4.76
CA ASN A 302 0.61 -12.54 -4.10
C ASN A 302 0.32 -11.09 -4.46
N THR A 303 -0.95 -10.80 -4.69
CA THR A 303 -1.44 -9.53 -5.21
C THR A 303 -2.55 -9.00 -4.30
N LEU A 304 -2.51 -7.70 -3.97
CA LEU A 304 -3.63 -6.98 -3.38
C LEU A 304 -4.23 -6.05 -4.43
N ASP A 305 -5.46 -6.34 -4.87
CA ASP A 305 -6.12 -5.67 -5.98
C ASP A 305 -7.33 -4.85 -5.51
N LEU A 306 -7.13 -3.54 -5.44
CA LEU A 306 -8.14 -2.53 -5.13
C LEU A 306 -8.62 -1.80 -6.39
N SER A 307 -8.31 -2.29 -7.61
CA SER A 307 -8.52 -1.57 -8.87
C SER A 307 -9.98 -1.19 -9.17
N GLY A 308 -10.95 -1.91 -8.60
CA GLY A 308 -12.38 -1.57 -8.71
C GLY A 308 -12.85 -0.48 -7.75
N SER A 309 -11.98 0.06 -6.88
CA SER A 309 -12.35 1.07 -5.89
C SER A 309 -12.23 2.49 -6.44
N SER A 310 -13.16 3.37 -6.08
CA SER A 310 -13.00 4.82 -6.22
C SER A 310 -12.59 5.52 -4.92
N ASP A 311 -12.61 4.81 -3.80
CA ASP A 311 -12.22 5.34 -2.49
C ASP A 311 -10.70 5.40 -2.40
N ALA A 312 -10.18 6.48 -1.80
CA ALA A 312 -8.76 6.59 -1.47
C ALA A 312 -8.31 5.46 -0.51
N ALA A 313 -7.11 4.95 -0.74
CA ALA A 313 -6.48 3.89 0.02
C ALA A 313 -5.09 4.31 0.51
N THR A 314 -4.72 3.82 1.68
CA THR A 314 -3.36 3.88 2.22
C THR A 314 -2.92 2.47 2.52
N LEU A 315 -2.14 1.89 1.61
CA LEU A 315 -1.59 0.55 1.74
C LEU A 315 -0.17 0.56 2.29
N ASN A 316 0.14 -0.44 3.10
CA ASN A 316 1.49 -0.80 3.48
C ASN A 316 1.71 -2.26 3.09
N LEU A 317 2.64 -2.52 2.17
CA LEU A 317 2.85 -3.87 1.60
C LEU A 317 3.76 -4.75 2.47
N ASN A 318 4.17 -4.26 3.64
CA ASN A 318 5.02 -5.01 4.57
C ASN A 318 4.19 -5.99 5.40
N GLY A 319 4.71 -7.20 5.60
CA GLY A 319 4.12 -8.16 6.54
C GLY A 319 4.06 -7.58 7.96
N GLY A 320 2.99 -7.89 8.68
CA GLY A 320 2.73 -7.42 10.04
C GLY A 320 2.18 -6.00 10.12
N THR A 321 1.73 -5.43 9.00
CA THR A 321 1.20 -4.07 8.94
C THR A 321 -0.29 -4.04 8.63
N TYR A 322 -0.90 -2.88 8.88
CA TYR A 322 -2.30 -2.62 8.59
C TYR A 322 -2.40 -1.51 7.56
N SER A 323 -3.41 -1.64 6.72
CA SER A 323 -3.74 -0.76 5.62
C SER A 323 -5.18 -0.27 5.74
N SER A 324 -5.44 0.88 5.13
CA SER A 324 -6.73 1.59 5.16
C SER A 324 -7.28 1.69 3.76
N ALA A 325 -8.53 1.29 3.54
CA ALA A 325 -9.20 1.38 2.25
C ALA A 325 -10.72 1.47 2.43
N PHE A 326 -11.45 1.77 1.35
CA PHE A 326 -12.92 1.76 1.33
C PHE A 326 -13.58 2.71 2.34
N GLY A 327 -12.92 3.85 2.61
CA GLY A 327 -13.34 4.84 3.61
C GLY A 327 -13.18 4.39 5.07
N MET A 328 -12.48 3.28 5.31
CA MET A 328 -12.18 2.75 6.65
C MET A 328 -10.68 2.89 6.97
N THR A 329 -10.36 2.76 8.25
CA THR A 329 -8.98 2.84 8.77
C THR A 329 -8.57 1.50 9.37
N ASN A 330 -7.37 1.02 9.04
CA ASN A 330 -6.78 -0.24 9.53
C ASN A 330 -7.68 -1.47 9.32
N ASN A 331 -8.39 -1.56 8.20
CA ASN A 331 -9.30 -2.66 7.91
C ASN A 331 -8.65 -3.83 7.14
N ILE A 332 -7.47 -3.64 6.55
CA ILE A 332 -6.75 -4.71 5.86
C ILE A 332 -5.43 -4.98 6.57
N ALA A 333 -5.32 -6.10 7.27
CA ALA A 333 -4.07 -6.55 7.87
C ALA A 333 -3.29 -7.43 6.87
N ILE A 334 -1.97 -7.33 6.86
CA ILE A 334 -1.09 -8.29 6.19
C ILE A 334 -0.40 -9.09 7.27
N TYR A 335 -0.62 -10.41 7.31
CA TYR A 335 0.03 -11.26 8.31
C TYR A 335 1.56 -11.24 8.17
N ASP A 336 2.29 -11.38 9.28
CA ASP A 336 3.75 -11.17 9.39
C ASP A 336 4.59 -11.88 8.33
N ARG A 337 4.16 -13.08 7.93
CA ARG A 337 4.86 -13.93 6.95
C ARG A 337 4.30 -13.81 5.53
N THR A 338 3.24 -13.04 5.35
CA THR A 338 2.64 -12.79 4.04
C THR A 338 3.46 -11.75 3.30
N TYR A 339 3.77 -12.06 2.05
CA TYR A 339 4.42 -11.12 1.15
C TYR A 339 3.48 -10.77 0.02
N ILE A 340 3.04 -9.51 -0.01
CA ILE A 340 2.30 -8.93 -1.12
C ILE A 340 3.32 -8.34 -2.10
N GLN A 341 3.46 -8.98 -3.25
CA GLN A 341 4.38 -8.52 -4.30
C GLN A 341 3.73 -7.45 -5.15
N ASN A 342 2.47 -7.67 -5.54
CA ASN A 342 1.77 -6.79 -6.47
C ASN A 342 0.66 -6.01 -5.77
N ALA A 343 0.47 -4.75 -6.14
CA ALA A 343 -0.63 -3.92 -5.65
C ALA A 343 -1.27 -3.15 -6.81
N TYR A 344 -2.58 -3.24 -6.96
CA TYR A 344 -3.32 -2.51 -7.99
C TYR A 344 -4.34 -1.60 -7.34
N PHE A 345 -4.37 -0.35 -7.78
CA PHE A 345 -5.21 0.71 -7.24
C PHE A 345 -6.23 1.17 -8.27
N GLY A 346 -7.26 1.85 -7.78
CA GLY A 346 -8.44 2.22 -8.57
C GLY A 346 -8.38 3.68 -9.00
N SER A 347 -9.45 4.44 -8.79
CA SER A 347 -9.48 5.87 -9.13
C SER A 347 -9.31 6.81 -7.92
N GLY A 348 -9.01 6.25 -6.75
CA GLY A 348 -8.78 7.00 -5.53
C GLY A 348 -7.44 7.73 -5.55
N ASN A 349 -7.25 8.67 -4.61
CA ASN A 349 -5.93 9.27 -4.39
C ASN A 349 -5.16 8.41 -3.40
N ASP A 350 -4.31 7.53 -3.92
CA ASP A 350 -3.81 6.39 -3.16
C ASP A 350 -2.37 6.58 -2.68
N VAL A 351 -2.06 6.00 -1.52
CA VAL A 351 -0.72 5.99 -0.95
C VAL A 351 -0.29 4.56 -0.74
N VAL A 352 0.87 4.18 -1.26
CA VAL A 352 1.47 2.87 -1.04
C VAL A 352 2.83 2.99 -0.37
N THR A 353 3.01 2.34 0.77
CA THR A 353 4.33 2.07 1.33
C THR A 353 4.81 0.74 0.77
N VAL A 354 5.88 0.78 -0.02
CA VAL A 354 6.48 -0.42 -0.61
C VAL A 354 7.18 -1.27 0.47
N SER A 355 7.38 -2.54 0.16
CA SER A 355 8.07 -3.48 1.02
C SER A 355 9.49 -2.99 1.32
N VAL A 356 9.97 -3.17 2.55
CA VAL A 356 11.36 -2.87 2.95
C VAL A 356 12.28 -4.08 2.82
N THR A 357 11.80 -5.20 2.25
CA THR A 357 12.61 -6.42 2.15
C THR A 357 12.67 -7.01 0.75
N ARG A 358 11.69 -6.69 -0.11
CA ARG A 358 11.52 -7.34 -1.42
C ARG A 358 10.93 -6.37 -2.46
N ASN A 359 10.99 -6.75 -3.73
CA ASN A 359 10.57 -5.90 -4.84
C ASN A 359 9.05 -5.86 -5.03
N ASN A 360 8.45 -4.68 -5.17
CA ASN A 360 7.04 -4.60 -5.51
C ASN A 360 6.78 -4.28 -6.98
N THR A 361 5.64 -4.74 -7.48
CA THR A 361 5.01 -4.18 -8.67
C THR A 361 3.74 -3.45 -8.24
N ALA A 362 3.66 -2.14 -8.37
CA ALA A 362 2.48 -1.39 -7.97
C ALA A 362 1.94 -0.54 -9.13
N ASP A 363 0.63 -0.50 -9.30
CA ASP A 363 -0.04 0.37 -10.25
C ASP A 363 -1.03 1.26 -9.50
N GLY A 364 -0.77 2.57 -9.48
CA GLY A 364 -1.61 3.56 -8.81
C GLY A 364 -3.00 3.74 -9.42
N GLY A 365 -3.25 3.23 -10.63
CA GLY A 365 -4.52 3.45 -11.32
C GLY A 365 -4.73 4.92 -11.69
N ALA A 366 -5.97 5.39 -11.64
CA ALA A 366 -6.28 6.81 -11.78
C ALA A 366 -6.11 7.53 -10.42
N GLY A 367 -6.54 8.78 -10.31
CA GLY A 367 -6.38 9.57 -9.07
C GLY A 367 -4.94 10.03 -8.84
N GLN A 368 -4.66 10.63 -7.68
CA GLN A 368 -3.37 11.25 -7.29
C GLN A 368 -2.56 10.32 -6.37
N ASN A 369 -1.51 9.67 -6.88
CA ASN A 369 -0.90 8.55 -6.19
C ASN A 369 0.53 8.80 -5.70
N ILE A 370 0.83 8.28 -4.51
CA ILE A 370 2.12 8.42 -3.83
C ILE A 370 2.70 7.03 -3.52
N ALA A 371 3.93 6.78 -3.98
CA ALA A 371 4.71 5.62 -3.56
C ALA A 371 5.79 6.04 -2.55
N LYS A 372 5.73 5.46 -1.35
CA LYS A 372 6.63 5.71 -0.22
C LYS A 372 7.69 4.63 -0.10
N PHE A 373 8.94 5.07 0.01
CA PHE A 373 10.13 4.24 0.22
C PHE A 373 10.78 4.60 1.55
N SER A 374 11.20 3.59 2.32
CA SER A 374 12.02 3.81 3.52
C SER A 374 13.46 4.14 3.15
N GLY A 375 14.10 5.04 3.89
CA GLY A 375 15.48 5.47 3.63
C GLY A 375 15.54 6.78 2.85
N ASN A 376 16.76 7.27 2.64
CA ASN A 376 16.99 8.56 1.99
C ASN A 376 16.95 8.42 0.48
N ARG A 377 16.61 9.49 -0.24
CA ARG A 377 16.60 9.50 -1.70
C ARG A 377 17.95 9.05 -2.28
N SER A 378 19.07 9.47 -1.69
CA SER A 378 20.41 9.10 -2.15
C SER A 378 20.73 7.60 -2.15
N ASP A 379 19.94 6.80 -1.43
CA ASP A 379 20.11 5.34 -1.37
C ASP A 379 19.51 4.63 -2.58
N TYR A 380 18.77 5.36 -3.43
CA TYR A 380 18.01 4.83 -4.55
C TYR A 380 18.47 5.40 -5.89
N VAL A 381 18.30 4.62 -6.94
CA VAL A 381 18.28 5.08 -8.33
C VAL A 381 16.84 4.95 -8.82
N VAL A 382 16.33 6.02 -9.41
CA VAL A 382 15.02 6.01 -10.06
C VAL A 382 15.25 6.06 -11.57
N SER A 383 14.46 5.28 -12.30
CA SER A 383 14.49 5.21 -13.76
C SER A 383 13.08 4.88 -14.25
N GLN A 384 12.72 5.18 -15.51
CA GLN A 384 11.61 4.55 -16.22
C GLN A 384 12.10 3.45 -17.14
N LEU A 385 11.32 2.38 -17.24
CA LEU A 385 11.45 1.29 -18.20
C LEU A 385 10.02 0.93 -18.65
N ASP A 386 9.77 0.89 -19.96
CA ASP A 386 8.46 0.51 -20.53
C ASP A 386 7.26 1.28 -19.95
N GLY A 387 7.40 2.59 -19.73
CA GLY A 387 6.36 3.44 -19.15
C GLY A 387 6.11 3.21 -17.65
N LYS A 388 6.99 2.47 -16.97
CA LYS A 388 6.93 2.22 -15.52
C LYS A 388 8.16 2.79 -14.83
N THR A 389 7.97 3.34 -13.65
CA THR A 389 9.05 3.82 -12.78
C THR A 389 9.69 2.65 -12.04
N ILE A 390 10.96 2.39 -12.30
CA ILE A 390 11.81 1.43 -11.60
C ILE A 390 12.60 2.16 -10.52
N VAL A 391 12.38 1.80 -9.26
CA VAL A 391 13.08 2.34 -8.09
C VAL A 391 13.97 1.24 -7.51
N THR A 392 15.27 1.37 -7.72
CA THR A 392 16.27 0.39 -7.31
C THR A 392 17.07 0.92 -6.14
N ARG A 393 17.14 0.19 -5.03
CA ARG A 393 18.06 0.57 -3.95
C ARG A 393 19.49 0.23 -4.36
N THR A 394 20.40 1.21 -4.31
CA THR A 394 21.79 1.06 -4.72
C THR A 394 22.77 1.28 -3.57
N GLY A 395 22.32 1.82 -2.44
CA GLY A 395 23.19 2.09 -1.29
C GLY A 395 22.45 2.30 0.02
N GLY A 396 23.16 2.85 0.99
CA GLY A 396 22.66 3.12 2.35
C GLY A 396 23.06 2.05 3.37
N THR A 397 23.13 2.47 4.63
CA THR A 397 23.40 1.58 5.78
C THR A 397 22.16 1.29 6.61
N ASP A 398 21.01 1.89 6.26
CA ASP A 398 19.75 1.67 6.94
C ASP A 398 19.20 0.26 6.66
N LEU A 399 19.27 -0.60 7.67
CA LEU A 399 18.78 -1.98 7.63
C LEU A 399 17.24 -2.07 7.68
N SER A 400 16.55 -0.97 7.94
CA SER A 400 15.08 -0.90 7.92
C SER A 400 14.50 -0.61 6.53
N ALA A 401 15.34 -0.41 5.51
CA ALA A 401 14.98 -0.22 4.10
C ALA A 401 15.31 -1.46 3.22
N GLN A 402 14.85 -1.48 1.96
CA GLN A 402 15.04 -2.60 1.01
C GLN A 402 16.49 -3.11 0.91
N PRO A 403 16.80 -4.39 0.69
CA PRO A 403 18.17 -4.79 0.40
C PRO A 403 18.74 -4.07 -0.85
N VAL A 404 20.05 -3.79 -0.85
CA VAL A 404 20.72 -3.22 -2.04
C VAL A 404 20.57 -4.18 -3.22
N GLY A 405 20.23 -3.64 -4.40
CA GLY A 405 19.96 -4.37 -5.63
C GLY A 405 18.49 -4.74 -5.84
N VAL A 406 17.62 -4.54 -4.85
CA VAL A 406 16.18 -4.74 -5.01
C VAL A 406 15.58 -3.57 -5.78
N ALA A 407 14.76 -3.89 -6.79
CA ALA A 407 14.13 -2.93 -7.69
C ALA A 407 12.61 -3.10 -7.69
N SER A 408 11.87 -2.04 -7.32
CA SER A 408 10.41 -2.02 -7.39
C SER A 408 9.96 -1.34 -8.68
N THR A 409 8.91 -1.86 -9.30
CA THR A 409 8.32 -1.37 -10.56
C THR A 409 6.98 -0.70 -10.25
N LEU A 410 6.81 0.55 -10.67
CA LEU A 410 5.64 1.36 -10.37
C LEU A 410 5.03 1.92 -11.65
N SER A 411 3.71 1.92 -11.79
CA SER A 411 2.98 2.65 -12.86
C SER A 411 1.96 3.58 -12.24
N ASN A 412 1.65 4.70 -12.92
CA ASN A 412 0.64 5.65 -12.48
C ASN A 412 0.87 6.22 -11.05
N PHE A 413 2.12 6.47 -10.69
CA PHE A 413 2.52 7.21 -9.49
C PHE A 413 3.23 8.50 -9.86
N GLN A 414 2.81 9.59 -9.25
CA GLN A 414 3.21 10.96 -9.63
C GLN A 414 4.04 11.61 -8.56
N THR A 415 4.06 10.99 -7.39
CA THR A 415 4.95 11.34 -6.32
C THR A 415 5.65 10.09 -5.83
N LEU A 416 6.99 10.12 -5.86
CA LEU A 416 7.78 9.25 -5.01
C LEU A 416 8.11 10.01 -3.74
N GLN A 417 8.02 9.33 -2.60
CA GLN A 417 8.34 9.90 -1.30
C GLN A 417 9.38 9.05 -0.60
N PHE A 418 10.46 9.68 -0.19
CA PHE A 418 11.54 9.12 0.61
C PHE A 418 11.53 9.77 2.00
N ASN A 419 12.40 9.34 2.91
CA ASN A 419 12.42 9.90 4.28
C ASN A 419 12.85 11.37 4.31
N ASP A 420 13.66 11.81 3.36
CA ASP A 420 14.28 13.14 3.29
C ASP A 420 13.78 14.02 2.13
N GLU A 421 13.11 13.44 1.12
CA GLU A 421 12.73 14.15 -0.11
C GLU A 421 11.44 13.64 -0.77
N THR A 422 10.76 14.52 -1.52
CA THR A 422 9.56 14.24 -2.34
C THR A 422 9.76 14.78 -3.77
N VAL A 423 9.11 14.16 -4.78
CA VAL A 423 9.61 14.30 -6.16
C VAL A 423 8.50 14.34 -7.31
N ALA A 424 8.44 15.35 -8.26
CA ALA A 424 7.60 15.47 -9.56
C ALA A 424 8.05 16.39 -10.83
N VAL A 425 8.04 16.03 -12.15
CA VAL A 425 8.65 16.74 -13.38
C VAL A 425 7.71 17.67 -14.25
N CYS A 426 8.05 18.93 -14.71
CA CYS A 426 7.29 19.93 -15.57
C CYS A 426 8.03 21.21 -16.20
N TYR A 427 7.43 22.03 -17.13
CA TYR A 427 7.83 23.41 -17.62
C TYR A 427 7.24 24.57 -16.78
N CYS A 428 7.69 25.84 -16.81
CA CYS A 428 7.02 26.98 -16.10
C CYS A 428 6.26 27.95 -17.03
N SER A 429 5.27 28.68 -16.49
CA SER A 429 4.57 29.77 -17.21
C SER A 429 5.50 30.87 -17.69
N GLY A 430 5.15 31.47 -18.82
CA GLY A 430 5.96 32.46 -19.53
C GLY A 430 7.04 31.84 -20.42
N THR A 431 7.21 30.51 -20.40
CA THR A 431 8.10 29.81 -21.33
C THR A 431 7.50 29.84 -22.73
N HIS A 432 8.22 30.38 -23.70
CA HIS A 432 7.82 30.31 -25.10
C HIS A 432 8.25 28.98 -25.72
N ILE A 433 7.31 28.32 -26.38
CA ILE A 433 7.55 27.13 -27.19
C ILE A 433 7.39 27.53 -28.66
N ARG A 434 8.37 27.15 -29.48
CA ARG A 434 8.31 27.38 -30.91
C ARG A 434 7.24 26.50 -31.54
N ALA A 435 6.24 27.11 -32.16
CA ALA A 435 5.10 26.40 -32.76
C ALA A 435 4.57 27.13 -34.00
N VAL A 436 3.78 26.43 -34.81
CA VAL A 436 3.01 26.98 -35.92
C VAL A 436 1.55 27.09 -35.51
N ARG A 437 1.00 28.29 -35.68
CA ARG A 437 -0.44 28.55 -35.55
C ARG A 437 -0.91 29.35 -36.75
N ASN A 438 -1.98 28.89 -37.40
CA ASN A 438 -2.51 29.50 -38.63
C ASN A 438 -1.43 29.70 -39.71
N ASP A 439 -0.62 28.67 -39.97
CA ASP A 439 0.48 28.65 -40.96
C ASP A 439 1.62 29.66 -40.69
N VAL A 440 1.69 30.24 -39.50
CA VAL A 440 2.78 31.15 -39.08
C VAL A 440 3.60 30.50 -37.98
N VAL A 441 4.91 30.39 -38.20
CA VAL A 441 5.88 30.00 -37.16
C VAL A 441 6.06 31.16 -36.19
N ALA A 442 5.82 30.91 -34.90
CA ALA A 442 5.97 31.87 -33.82
C ALA A 442 6.51 31.22 -32.54
N GLU A 443 7.05 32.04 -31.65
CA GLU A 443 7.32 31.68 -30.26
C GLU A 443 6.04 31.93 -29.47
N ILE A 444 5.35 30.88 -29.03
CA ILE A 444 4.06 30.96 -28.33
C ILE A 444 4.29 30.63 -26.86
N VAL A 445 3.87 31.50 -25.95
CA VAL A 445 3.90 31.23 -24.50
C VAL A 445 3.11 29.96 -24.18
N VAL A 446 3.66 29.12 -23.30
CA VAL A 446 3.15 27.78 -23.01
C VAL A 446 1.70 27.79 -22.53
N GLU A 447 1.31 28.82 -21.77
CA GLU A 447 -0.08 29.04 -21.33
C GLU A 447 -1.06 29.41 -22.44
N ASP A 448 -0.57 29.89 -23.59
CA ASP A 448 -1.38 30.25 -24.75
C ASP A 448 -1.42 29.17 -25.83
N LEU A 449 -0.62 28.10 -25.71
CA LEU A 449 -0.62 26.96 -26.63
C LEU A 449 -1.99 26.28 -26.67
N ARG A 450 -2.31 25.65 -27.80
CA ARG A 450 -3.57 24.95 -28.03
C ARG A 450 -3.31 23.56 -28.57
N VAL A 451 -4.12 22.60 -28.14
CA VAL A 451 -4.21 21.31 -28.81
C VAL A 451 -4.55 21.56 -30.29
N GLY A 452 -3.77 20.94 -31.18
CA GLY A 452 -3.83 21.15 -32.63
C GLY A 452 -2.83 22.17 -33.18
N ASP A 453 -2.18 22.99 -32.36
CA ASP A 453 -0.99 23.72 -32.83
C ASP A 453 0.11 22.72 -33.22
N LEU A 454 0.99 23.09 -34.16
CA LEU A 454 2.13 22.24 -34.54
C LEU A 454 3.40 22.73 -33.86
N ALA A 455 3.93 22.00 -32.88
CA ALA A 455 5.23 22.32 -32.31
C ALA A 455 6.34 22.14 -33.36
N VAL A 456 7.28 23.09 -33.38
CA VAL A 456 8.52 22.96 -34.16
C VAL A 456 9.55 22.27 -33.28
N THR A 457 9.92 21.04 -33.64
CA THR A 457 10.86 20.24 -32.86
C THR A 457 12.31 20.61 -33.19
N ALA A 458 13.25 20.20 -32.34
CA ALA A 458 14.68 20.47 -32.54
C ALA A 458 15.23 19.90 -33.86
N SER A 459 14.67 18.78 -34.35
CA SER A 459 15.00 18.21 -35.67
C SER A 459 14.39 18.97 -36.85
N GLY A 460 13.61 20.03 -36.59
CA GLY A 460 12.88 20.79 -37.60
C GLY A 460 11.55 20.16 -38.04
N ALA A 461 11.11 19.07 -37.41
CA ALA A 461 9.82 18.48 -37.69
C ALA A 461 8.67 19.33 -37.10
N PHE A 462 7.50 19.24 -37.72
CA PHE A 462 6.27 19.85 -37.22
C PHE A 462 5.39 18.76 -36.64
N ARG A 463 5.11 18.83 -35.33
CA ARG A 463 4.34 17.81 -34.61
C ARG A 463 3.10 18.39 -33.95
N PRO A 464 1.89 17.85 -34.21
CA PRO A 464 0.68 18.25 -33.51
C PRO A 464 0.83 18.13 -32.00
N ILE A 465 0.48 19.18 -31.29
CA ILE A 465 0.24 19.14 -29.84
C ILE A 465 -1.09 18.43 -29.63
N ILE A 466 -1.07 17.29 -28.96
CA ILE A 466 -2.27 16.49 -28.71
C ILE A 466 -2.84 16.69 -27.31
N TRP A 467 -2.01 17.19 -26.39
CA TRP A 467 -2.43 17.45 -25.01
C TRP A 467 -1.55 18.51 -24.34
N ILE A 468 -2.17 19.30 -23.46
CA ILE A 468 -1.50 20.32 -22.63
C ILE A 468 -2.05 20.20 -21.22
N GLY A 469 -1.15 20.13 -20.24
CA GLY A 469 -1.48 20.12 -18.82
C GLY A 469 -0.90 21.33 -18.10
N GLN A 470 -1.56 21.82 -17.05
CA GLN A 470 -1.00 22.82 -16.13
C GLN A 470 -1.23 22.53 -14.65
N ARG A 471 -0.41 23.14 -13.80
CA ARG A 471 -0.50 23.04 -12.34
C ARG A 471 0.02 24.29 -11.64
N HIS A 472 -0.77 24.89 -10.76
CA HIS A 472 -0.34 26.05 -9.97
C HIS A 472 0.10 25.64 -8.55
N LEU A 473 1.29 26.09 -8.13
CA LEU A 473 1.80 25.99 -6.77
C LEU A 473 1.96 27.38 -6.17
N ALA A 474 1.46 27.61 -4.96
CA ALA A 474 1.63 28.87 -4.25
C ALA A 474 1.75 28.68 -2.74
N ARG A 475 2.52 29.55 -2.09
CA ARG A 475 2.66 29.59 -0.65
C ARG A 475 2.61 31.04 -0.16
N GLN A 476 1.66 31.33 0.74
CA GLN A 476 1.46 32.70 1.20
C GLN A 476 2.68 33.24 1.97
N GLY A 477 3.31 34.28 1.40
CA GLY A 477 4.35 35.08 2.04
C GLY A 477 5.67 34.36 2.32
N ARG A 478 5.88 33.14 1.78
CA ARG A 478 7.12 32.36 1.96
C ARG A 478 7.52 31.71 0.65
N ALA A 479 8.82 31.53 0.44
CA ALA A 479 9.31 30.74 -0.68
C ALA A 479 8.73 29.31 -0.61
N LEU A 480 8.46 28.76 -1.79
CA LEU A 480 8.16 27.34 -1.98
C LEU A 480 9.33 26.50 -1.42
N PRO A 481 9.07 25.28 -0.94
CA PRO A 481 10.11 24.31 -0.63
C PRO A 481 11.11 24.16 -1.80
N HIS A 482 12.38 23.87 -1.49
CA HIS A 482 13.49 23.94 -2.45
C HIS A 482 13.35 22.96 -3.63
N ASP A 483 12.69 21.83 -3.42
CA ASP A 483 12.30 20.83 -4.42
C ASP A 483 11.17 21.33 -5.34
N GLN A 484 10.28 22.19 -4.83
CA GLN A 484 9.20 22.83 -5.59
C GLN A 484 9.61 24.09 -6.35
N GLN A 485 10.82 24.59 -6.10
CA GLN A 485 11.31 25.80 -6.75
C GLN A 485 11.77 25.49 -8.19
N PRO A 486 11.49 26.39 -9.14
CA PRO A 486 11.98 26.23 -10.49
C PRO A 486 13.50 26.37 -10.56
N VAL A 487 14.10 25.68 -11.52
CA VAL A 487 15.47 25.91 -11.96
C VAL A 487 15.45 26.93 -13.08
N ARG A 488 16.15 28.05 -12.88
CA ARG A 488 16.39 29.06 -13.90
C ARG A 488 17.63 28.70 -14.69
N VAL A 489 17.47 28.58 -15.99
CA VAL A 489 18.54 28.60 -16.99
C VAL A 489 18.62 30.02 -17.53
N ARG A 490 19.72 30.71 -17.24
CA ARG A 490 19.93 32.09 -17.67
C ARG A 490 20.04 32.18 -19.20
N VAL A 491 19.57 33.29 -19.77
CA VAL A 491 19.81 33.64 -21.19
C VAL A 491 21.28 33.41 -21.57
N GLY A 492 21.50 32.72 -22.69
CA GLY A 492 22.82 32.41 -23.23
C GLY A 492 23.63 31.36 -22.45
N ALA A 493 23.09 30.73 -21.41
CA ALA A 493 23.81 29.76 -20.58
C ALA A 493 24.44 28.60 -21.37
N PHE A 494 23.77 28.11 -22.41
CA PHE A 494 24.22 26.99 -23.24
C PHE A 494 25.13 27.44 -24.41
N GLY A 495 25.45 28.72 -24.53
CA GLY A 495 26.20 29.29 -25.65
C GLY A 495 25.32 29.57 -26.86
N GLY A 496 25.87 30.24 -27.89
CA GLY A 496 25.12 30.60 -29.10
C GLY A 496 23.92 31.52 -28.87
N GLY A 497 23.84 32.18 -27.70
CA GLY A 497 22.68 32.97 -27.29
C GLY A 497 21.50 32.14 -26.77
N LEU A 498 21.68 30.86 -26.43
CA LEU A 498 20.62 29.97 -25.94
C LEU A 498 20.69 29.72 -24.42
N PRO A 499 19.53 29.63 -23.72
CA PRO A 499 18.21 30.02 -24.20
C PRO A 499 18.17 31.52 -24.55
N ILE A 500 17.25 31.95 -25.42
CA ILE A 500 17.16 33.35 -25.89
C ILE A 500 16.56 34.29 -24.82
N ARG A 501 15.95 33.73 -23.79
CA ARG A 501 15.47 34.39 -22.56
C ARG A 501 15.76 33.48 -21.36
N ASP A 502 15.58 33.98 -20.15
CA ASP A 502 15.65 33.13 -18.97
C ASP A 502 14.54 32.07 -19.03
N LEU A 503 14.93 30.80 -19.00
CA LEU A 503 14.03 29.65 -19.06
C LEU A 503 13.87 29.05 -17.66
N PHE A 504 12.63 28.78 -17.25
CA PHE A 504 12.33 28.22 -15.93
C PHE A 504 11.68 26.85 -16.08
N LEU A 505 12.26 25.85 -15.41
CA LEU A 505 11.85 24.46 -15.51
C LEU A 505 11.71 23.83 -14.12
N SER A 506 10.91 22.78 -13.97
CA SER A 506 10.98 21.95 -12.76
C SER A 506 12.37 21.31 -12.66
N PRO A 507 12.88 20.96 -11.48
CA PRO A 507 14.25 20.49 -11.40
C PRO A 507 14.51 19.16 -12.12
N GLY A 508 13.51 18.28 -12.23
CA GLY A 508 13.61 17.02 -13.00
C GLY A 508 13.43 17.16 -14.53
N HIS A 509 13.19 18.36 -15.07
CA HIS A 509 12.88 18.55 -16.48
C HIS A 509 14.13 18.38 -17.39
N PRO A 510 14.11 17.51 -18.42
CA PRO A 510 15.30 17.25 -19.23
C PRO A 510 15.52 18.27 -20.36
N VAL A 511 16.77 18.67 -20.55
CA VAL A 511 17.26 19.47 -21.68
C VAL A 511 18.21 18.64 -22.54
N LEU A 512 18.23 18.85 -23.85
CA LEU A 512 19.13 18.13 -24.76
C LEU A 512 20.51 18.77 -24.77
N ILE A 513 21.54 17.95 -24.63
CA ILE A 513 22.94 18.37 -24.69
C ILE A 513 23.74 17.50 -25.67
N GLY A 514 24.85 18.04 -26.18
CA GLY A 514 25.79 17.28 -27.02
C GLY A 514 25.24 16.82 -28.38
N ALA A 515 24.12 17.39 -28.83
CA ALA A 515 23.63 17.22 -30.21
C ALA A 515 24.46 18.09 -31.16
N ASP A 516 24.52 17.72 -32.44
CA ASP A 516 25.22 18.49 -33.47
C ASP A 516 24.37 19.67 -34.00
N ALA A 517 24.85 20.34 -35.04
CA ALA A 517 24.20 21.52 -35.61
C ALA A 517 22.81 21.22 -36.21
N ASP A 518 22.55 19.97 -36.59
CA ASP A 518 21.28 19.50 -37.14
C ASP A 518 20.39 18.86 -36.04
N SER A 519 20.80 18.99 -34.77
CA SER A 519 20.19 18.35 -33.60
C SER A 519 20.14 16.82 -33.68
N GLU A 520 21.05 16.23 -34.47
CA GLU A 520 21.28 14.79 -34.49
C GLU A 520 22.19 14.37 -33.32
N GLY A 521 21.96 13.17 -32.79
CA GLY A 521 22.62 12.69 -31.59
C GLY A 521 22.20 13.43 -30.30
N GLY A 522 23.12 13.50 -29.34
CA GLY A 522 22.91 14.11 -28.03
C GLY A 522 22.23 13.20 -26.99
N VAL A 523 22.19 13.70 -25.75
CA VAL A 523 21.55 13.05 -24.60
C VAL A 523 20.68 14.05 -23.85
N LEU A 524 19.56 13.59 -23.30
CA LEU A 524 18.71 14.39 -22.42
C LEU A 524 19.30 14.39 -21.01
N VAL A 525 19.39 15.56 -20.38
CA VAL A 525 19.89 15.71 -19.01
C VAL A 525 18.90 16.53 -18.18
N PRO A 526 18.44 16.02 -17.02
CA PRO A 526 17.62 16.80 -16.09
C PRO A 526 18.32 18.10 -15.72
N VAL A 527 17.64 19.23 -15.91
CA VAL A 527 18.23 20.58 -15.82
C VAL A 527 18.94 20.82 -14.49
N MET A 528 18.46 20.22 -13.41
CA MET A 528 19.04 20.47 -12.11
C MET A 528 20.36 19.69 -11.87
N CYS A 529 20.65 18.66 -12.67
CA CYS A 529 21.99 18.09 -12.79
C CYS A 529 23.00 19.05 -13.42
N LEU A 530 22.55 20.15 -14.03
CA LEU A 530 23.40 21.17 -14.64
C LEU A 530 23.51 22.44 -13.78
N ILE A 531 22.94 22.46 -12.57
CA ILE A 531 23.09 23.59 -11.65
C ILE A 531 24.58 23.78 -11.32
N ASN A 532 25.09 24.95 -11.67
CA ASN A 532 26.47 25.37 -11.42
C ASN A 532 26.56 26.59 -10.49
N GLY A 533 25.42 27.10 -10.01
CA GLY A 533 25.38 28.26 -9.11
C GLY A 533 25.62 29.61 -9.79
N THR A 534 25.81 29.63 -11.12
CA THR A 534 26.07 30.87 -11.88
C THR A 534 25.01 31.08 -12.97
N THR A 535 25.09 30.34 -14.07
CA THR A 535 24.18 30.44 -15.22
C THR A 535 22.96 29.54 -15.09
N ILE A 536 23.04 28.47 -14.28
CA ILE A 536 21.91 27.60 -13.96
C ILE A 536 21.79 27.52 -12.44
N ILE A 537 20.66 28.01 -11.91
CA ILE A 537 20.41 28.13 -10.47
C ILE A 537 18.98 27.70 -10.12
N ARG A 538 18.76 27.27 -8.88
CA ARG A 538 17.39 27.23 -8.33
C ARG A 538 16.95 28.65 -8.00
N GLU A 539 15.74 29.00 -8.41
CA GLU A 539 15.17 30.33 -8.26
C GLU A 539 14.07 30.30 -7.18
N PRO A 540 14.29 30.90 -5.99
CA PRO A 540 13.27 31.00 -4.98
C PRO A 540 12.05 31.78 -5.48
N ARG A 541 10.88 31.14 -5.46
CA ARG A 541 9.58 31.79 -5.75
C ARG A 541 8.56 31.47 -4.69
N THR A 542 7.62 32.38 -4.48
CA THR A 542 6.46 32.16 -3.59
C THR A 542 5.29 31.50 -4.32
N SER A 543 5.30 31.55 -5.66
CA SER A 543 4.34 30.84 -6.52
C SER A 543 4.95 30.55 -7.89
N VAL A 544 4.45 29.52 -8.55
CA VAL A 544 4.86 29.07 -9.87
C VAL A 544 3.73 28.24 -10.48
N THR A 545 3.49 28.38 -11.78
CA THR A 545 2.59 27.49 -12.52
C THR A 545 3.41 26.69 -13.51
N TYR A 546 3.27 25.37 -13.43
CA TYR A 546 3.97 24.41 -14.24
C TYR A 546 3.10 23.86 -15.37
N TRP A 547 3.69 23.48 -16.50
CA TRP A 547 3.02 23.07 -17.72
C TRP A 547 3.65 21.82 -18.34
N HIS A 548 2.84 21.03 -19.05
CA HIS A 548 3.26 19.93 -19.90
C HIS A 548 2.69 20.10 -21.30
N VAL A 549 3.49 19.73 -22.29
CA VAL A 549 3.12 19.80 -23.71
C VAL A 549 3.41 18.46 -24.34
N GLU A 550 2.37 17.76 -24.79
CA GLU A 550 2.48 16.46 -25.44
C GLU A 550 2.28 16.56 -26.94
N LEU A 551 3.08 15.79 -27.67
CA LEU A 551 3.05 15.71 -29.12
C LEU A 551 2.48 14.36 -29.58
N ASP A 552 2.08 14.28 -30.85
CA ASP A 552 1.64 13.03 -31.51
C ASP A 552 2.67 11.88 -31.45
N SER A 553 3.94 12.22 -31.29
CA SER A 553 5.05 11.34 -30.94
C SER A 553 6.03 12.11 -30.09
N HIS A 554 6.58 11.46 -29.07
CA HIS A 554 7.55 12.05 -28.18
C HIS A 554 8.78 12.56 -28.95
N ASP A 555 9.09 13.86 -28.79
CA ASP A 555 10.16 14.57 -29.49
C ASP A 555 10.69 15.73 -28.63
N ILE A 556 11.60 16.54 -29.16
CA ILE A 556 12.27 17.62 -28.45
C ILE A 556 11.69 18.95 -28.88
N LEU A 557 11.11 19.68 -27.93
CA LEU A 557 10.58 21.04 -28.12
C LEU A 557 11.70 22.07 -28.11
N LEU A 558 11.44 23.22 -28.71
CA LEU A 558 12.31 24.40 -28.60
C LEU A 558 11.69 25.39 -27.60
N ALA A 559 12.17 25.35 -26.35
CA ALA A 559 11.71 26.19 -25.25
C ALA A 559 12.67 27.38 -25.04
N GLU A 560 12.22 28.60 -25.32
CA GLU A 560 13.09 29.78 -25.44
C GLU A 560 14.29 29.51 -26.38
N GLY A 561 14.04 28.78 -27.45
CA GLY A 561 15.05 28.31 -28.40
C GLY A 561 15.96 27.19 -27.89
N LEU A 562 15.91 26.82 -26.60
CA LEU A 562 16.68 25.70 -26.05
C LEU A 562 15.93 24.37 -26.26
N PRO A 563 16.59 23.35 -26.86
CA PRO A 563 16.01 22.02 -26.97
C PRO A 563 15.70 21.36 -25.61
N ALA A 564 14.43 21.07 -25.34
CA ALA A 564 13.92 20.47 -24.09
C ALA A 564 12.86 19.39 -24.36
N GLU A 565 12.70 18.43 -23.44
CA GLU A 565 11.86 17.25 -23.66
C GLU A 565 10.36 17.60 -23.73
N SER A 566 9.62 17.05 -24.72
CA SER A 566 8.15 17.06 -24.68
C SER A 566 7.62 16.11 -23.60
N TYR A 567 6.36 16.25 -23.21
CA TYR A 567 5.73 15.26 -22.34
C TYR A 567 5.57 13.93 -23.09
N ILE A 568 5.79 12.84 -22.37
CA ILE A 568 5.54 11.47 -22.81
C ILE A 568 4.45 10.89 -21.90
N ASP A 569 3.33 10.46 -22.50
CA ASP A 569 2.19 9.96 -21.76
C ASP A 569 2.52 8.64 -21.07
N GLY A 570 2.75 8.74 -19.76
CA GLY A 570 2.92 7.62 -18.84
C GLY A 570 1.69 7.35 -17.99
N GLY A 571 0.51 7.87 -18.37
CA GLY A 571 -0.75 7.73 -17.62
C GLY A 571 -1.05 8.84 -16.60
N ASP A 572 -0.29 9.94 -16.60
CA ASP A 572 -0.36 11.04 -15.62
C ASP A 572 -1.01 12.34 -16.14
N ARG A 573 -1.76 12.32 -17.26
CA ARG A 573 -2.48 13.51 -17.77
C ARG A 573 -3.49 14.11 -16.79
N ALA A 574 -4.11 13.29 -15.93
CA ALA A 574 -5.15 13.73 -15.00
C ALA A 574 -4.65 14.70 -13.90
N PHE A 575 -3.33 14.81 -13.72
CA PHE A 575 -2.65 15.61 -12.68
C PHE A 575 -2.61 17.11 -12.95
N PHE A 576 -3.04 17.47 -14.15
CA PHE A 576 -2.85 18.78 -14.72
C PHE A 576 -4.18 19.46 -15.08
N VAL A 577 -5.27 18.90 -14.56
CA VAL A 577 -6.64 19.41 -14.63
C VAL A 577 -7.11 19.64 -13.18
N GLU A 578 -6.84 20.84 -12.67
CA GLU A 578 -7.19 21.37 -11.33
C GLU A 578 -6.20 21.15 -10.15
N THR A 579 -6.27 22.11 -9.23
CA THR A 579 -5.33 22.53 -8.17
C THR A 579 -4.97 21.43 -7.15
N SER A 580 -3.68 21.05 -7.09
CA SER A 580 -3.11 20.12 -6.09
C SER A 580 -1.80 20.69 -5.49
N ASP A 581 -1.64 20.63 -4.16
CA ASP A 581 -0.62 21.35 -3.35
C ASP A 581 0.72 20.60 -3.11
N HIS A 582 0.99 19.45 -3.76
CA HIS A 582 2.18 18.62 -3.52
C HIS A 582 3.47 18.98 -4.33
N ALA A 583 4.64 18.48 -3.94
CA ALA A 583 5.95 18.97 -4.41
C ALA A 583 6.40 18.55 -5.82
N LEU A 584 7.42 19.23 -6.40
CA LEU A 584 8.06 18.97 -7.70
C LEU A 584 9.52 18.49 -7.52
N GLN A 585 10.12 17.87 -8.56
CA GLN A 585 11.14 16.79 -8.53
C GLN A 585 12.61 17.20 -8.37
N ASN A 586 13.41 16.27 -7.83
CA ASN A 586 14.83 15.91 -8.01
C ASN A 586 15.19 15.47 -9.46
N PRO A 587 16.47 15.46 -9.88
CA PRO A 587 16.98 15.17 -11.24
C PRO A 587 16.92 13.72 -11.63
N ASP A 588 16.95 12.78 -10.70
CA ASP A 588 17.25 11.37 -11.02
C ASP A 588 16.03 10.67 -11.68
N PHE A 589 15.14 11.43 -12.30
CA PHE A 589 13.84 11.04 -12.86
C PHE A 589 13.85 10.96 -14.38
N VAL A 590 15.05 10.83 -14.93
CA VAL A 590 15.26 10.77 -16.35
C VAL A 590 16.03 9.47 -16.60
N PRO A 591 15.37 8.40 -17.05
CA PRO A 591 16.01 7.12 -17.31
C PRO A 591 16.79 7.04 -18.59
N THR A 592 17.94 6.39 -18.51
CA THR A 592 18.73 6.01 -19.66
C THR A 592 18.10 4.78 -20.33
N GLY A 593 17.79 4.84 -21.64
CA GLY A 593 17.42 3.65 -22.43
C GLY A 593 15.93 3.30 -22.60
N TRP A 594 15.02 4.28 -22.66
CA TRP A 594 13.62 4.04 -23.03
C TRP A 594 13.42 4.13 -24.56
N ASP A 595 13.02 3.04 -25.21
CA ASP A 595 12.91 2.95 -26.68
C ASP A 595 11.85 3.88 -27.30
N ALA A 596 10.87 4.33 -26.49
CA ALA A 596 9.89 5.34 -26.90
C ALA A 596 10.40 6.79 -26.75
N ARG A 597 11.52 6.99 -26.05
CA ARG A 597 12.14 8.32 -25.99
C ARG A 597 12.87 8.61 -27.28
N CYS A 598 12.77 9.86 -27.73
CA CYS A 598 13.45 10.31 -28.93
C CYS A 598 14.98 10.35 -28.75
N ARG A 599 15.48 10.36 -27.50
CA ARG A 599 16.91 10.39 -27.16
C ARG A 599 17.21 9.61 -25.87
N PRO A 600 18.44 9.07 -25.72
CA PRO A 600 18.92 8.54 -24.45
C PRO A 600 19.09 9.66 -23.43
N VAL A 601 19.22 9.28 -22.17
CA VAL A 601 19.31 10.21 -21.05
C VAL A 601 20.63 10.02 -20.31
N ALA A 602 21.10 11.05 -19.62
CA ALA A 602 22.17 10.95 -18.62
C ALA A 602 21.85 11.78 -17.38
N ILE A 603 21.99 11.19 -16.18
CA ILE A 603 21.84 11.90 -14.89
C ILE A 603 23.19 12.20 -14.22
N ASP A 604 24.24 11.48 -14.61
CA ASP A 604 25.62 11.67 -14.15
C ASP A 604 26.66 11.23 -15.21
N GLY A 605 27.92 11.07 -14.79
CA GLY A 605 28.99 10.56 -15.65
C GLY A 605 29.69 11.60 -16.51
N ARG A 606 30.55 11.12 -17.43
CA ARG A 606 31.48 11.97 -18.20
C ARG A 606 30.78 13.02 -19.06
N VAL A 607 29.64 12.68 -19.63
CA VAL A 607 28.87 13.59 -20.49
C VAL A 607 28.30 14.76 -19.69
N VAL A 608 27.67 14.49 -18.53
CA VAL A 608 27.15 15.52 -17.64
C VAL A 608 28.27 16.39 -17.06
N GLN A 609 29.42 15.78 -16.70
CA GLN A 609 30.58 16.53 -16.21
C GLN A 609 31.19 17.43 -17.30
N ALA A 610 31.34 16.92 -18.52
CA ALA A 610 31.83 17.71 -19.65
C ALA A 610 30.91 18.90 -19.94
N GLU A 611 29.59 18.70 -19.86
CA GLU A 611 28.64 19.78 -20.06
C GLU A 611 28.70 20.84 -18.97
N ARG A 612 28.83 20.46 -17.68
CA ARG A 612 29.06 21.43 -16.60
C ARG A 612 30.29 22.30 -16.86
N VAL A 613 31.41 21.67 -17.26
CA VAL A 613 32.64 22.40 -17.62
C VAL A 613 32.42 23.35 -18.80
N ARG A 614 31.65 22.91 -19.80
CA ARG A 614 31.30 23.73 -20.98
C ARG A 614 30.45 24.95 -20.59
N LEU A 615 29.42 24.75 -19.76
CA LEU A 615 28.54 25.81 -19.25
C LEU A 615 29.35 26.86 -18.45
N ASP A 616 30.27 26.42 -17.62
CA ASP A 616 31.16 27.31 -16.86
C ASP A 616 32.11 28.10 -17.79
N ALA A 617 32.63 27.46 -18.84
CA ALA A 617 33.50 28.11 -19.83
C ALA A 617 32.74 29.16 -20.66
N VAL A 618 31.49 28.89 -21.05
CA VAL A 618 30.62 29.88 -21.73
C VAL A 618 30.41 31.10 -20.86
N PHE A 619 30.13 30.90 -19.57
CA PHE A 619 29.98 31.99 -18.62
C PHE A 619 31.27 32.80 -18.45
N ALA A 620 32.41 32.12 -18.28
CA ALA A 620 33.71 32.78 -18.14
C ALA A 620 34.09 33.59 -19.40
N GLY A 621 33.83 33.05 -20.60
CA GLY A 621 34.03 33.76 -21.86
C GLY A 621 33.18 35.02 -21.98
N THR A 622 31.90 34.93 -21.58
CA THR A 622 30.98 36.08 -21.56
C THR A 622 31.44 37.15 -20.58
N LEU A 623 31.90 36.75 -19.38
CA LEU A 623 32.42 37.66 -18.37
C LEU A 623 33.71 38.35 -18.84
N ASN A 624 34.63 37.60 -19.46
CA ASN A 624 35.85 38.15 -20.02
C ASN A 624 35.56 39.17 -21.13
N ALA A 625 34.58 38.91 -22.00
CA ALA A 625 34.16 39.86 -23.01
C ALA A 625 33.57 41.15 -22.41
N GLN A 626 32.87 41.06 -21.28
CA GLN A 626 32.34 42.24 -20.54
C GLN A 626 33.43 43.01 -19.78
N CYS A 627 34.51 42.33 -19.38
CA CYS A 627 35.65 42.93 -18.68
C CYS A 627 36.74 43.45 -19.63
N ALA A 628 36.65 43.17 -20.94
CA ALA A 628 37.58 43.68 -21.94
C ALA A 628 37.39 45.20 -22.08
N TRP A 629 38.46 45.97 -21.85
CA TRP A 629 38.45 47.41 -22.09
C TRP A 629 38.59 47.69 -23.60
N ASP A 630 37.79 48.61 -24.13
CA ASP A 630 37.90 49.09 -25.52
C ASP A 630 39.21 49.88 -25.73
N GLU A 631 40.34 49.20 -25.90
CA GLU A 631 41.63 49.85 -26.21
C GLU A 631 41.76 50.25 -27.70
N GLY A 632 40.72 50.10 -28.51
CA GLY A 632 40.78 50.26 -29.96
C GLY A 632 40.36 51.61 -30.56
N ALA A 633 39.85 52.57 -29.77
CA ALA A 633 39.13 53.73 -30.34
C ALA A 633 39.81 55.11 -30.23
N VAL A 634 41.06 55.24 -29.76
CA VAL A 634 41.65 56.57 -29.46
C VAL A 634 42.99 56.89 -30.16
N PHE A 635 43.50 56.10 -31.12
CA PHE A 635 44.83 56.37 -31.72
C PHE A 635 44.89 56.84 -33.19
N ASP A 636 43.76 57.13 -33.86
CA ASP A 636 43.78 57.57 -35.28
C ASP A 636 43.40 59.04 -35.55
N ALA A 637 43.34 59.91 -34.52
CA ALA A 637 42.98 61.32 -34.69
C ALA A 637 44.13 62.33 -34.46
N CYS A 638 45.39 61.89 -34.44
CA CYS A 638 46.55 62.79 -34.28
C CYS A 638 47.71 62.43 -35.22
N ALA A 639 47.43 62.37 -36.52
CA ALA A 639 48.46 62.37 -37.57
C ALA A 639 47.93 62.98 -38.88
N SER A 640 47.64 64.29 -38.87
CA SER A 640 47.66 65.16 -40.05
C SER A 640 47.83 66.61 -39.65
#